data_AF-A0AAD8EV05-F1
#
_entry.id   AF-A0AAD8EV05-F1
#
_cell.length_a   1.000
_cell.length_b   1.000
_cell.length_c   1.000
_cell.angle_alpha   90.00
_cell.angle_beta   90.00
_cell.angle_gamma   90.00
#
_symmetry.space_group_name_H-M   'P 1'
#
loop_
_entity.id
_entity.type
_entity.pdbx_description
1 polymer ?
#
loop_
_entity_poly.entity_id
_entity_poly.type
_entity_poly.pdbx_seq_one_letter_code
_entity_poly.pdbx_strand_id
1 'polypeptide(L)'
;MRLYSLSAFKLVFILLLGMVCLSLMAHHYLSNMANFDTQPPSHKTRRIDSYADDPDPNSRPLSAYQHEIEELRHIKASVNNELRDLENRRLKLQSDINAYSMNIDSLKGQHVSLNKEVNQIKLALEQLKFEQQESKSFIPNIKAPHRILLDVDVNEQVSMPSSSQQCYMENCFDFSRCSLVSGFPVYFYNLKNSLAGEDLIPFLRKYVRENVYATDSAAAACIFILIVGDTADDASFDPKEIESFLHRLPYWNGDGRNHILINLALKMKSSDIFSNINLGRAIVAQSAFLGSKFRNSFDVLIPPNLGPYNNQNIWQDLPLLSPVRRKYMLSYWGQFIPPGSENLSANNADAMEVKGYVNNMFIHRKPLYVVDTSTSVYSHIEQAIISSLKSFQSSLVSNYFVDVSCGEHGVAVGGPGDWALCGTEAGRKEKIIQSTFTLIISPLNNALYSTLAFQSRVYEALKHGSVPVILGSLGQLPFSEVLRWDLAAIVLPMPRVTEIPFYLQSFPDEQIAALRLQGRVFFQNYLSSLQLIFDTLLAEVRTRLQIPAHPIRDEPSISVFPASFIPLKYQGPDMEPESDELLGPVESPFPSETYRYNFSHTMQINAFNVRGDPFHLYPHTPFEPWLPSEAKFLGSSYGFRPVGRGAGGDGKEFGEALGGNSPREQFTIVMLTYDREVVLIQALHRFKGLPFLNKVIVVWNGENPPSSDLRWPEIGVPVEVVKTGKNSLNNRFLPFDVIETEAILSIDDDAHLRHDEIVFGFRVWREERTRIVGFPGRFHAWDVKHQSWNYNSNYSCELSMVLTGAAFFHKYYTYLYSYVMPQAIRDKVDEYLNCEDIAMNFLVSHITRKPPIKVTSRWTFRCPGCPTTLSSNSSHFEERHQCINFFTQVYGYTPLYYTQYRVDSVLFKTRIAHDKMKCFKYI
;
A
#
# COMPACT_ATOMS: atom_id res chain seq x y z
N MET A 1 48.71 13.12 42.40
CA MET A 1 48.76 14.17 43.44
C MET A 1 47.45 14.12 44.22
N ARG A 2 47.55 13.93 45.55
CA ARG A 2 46.44 13.79 46.49
C ARG A 2 45.60 15.07 46.56
N LEU A 3 44.29 14.99 46.35
CA LEU A 3 43.32 15.97 46.84
C LEU A 3 42.08 15.22 47.34
N TYR A 4 41.91 15.33 48.66
CA TYR A 4 41.00 14.70 49.60
C TYR A 4 39.60 14.31 49.11
N SER A 5 39.27 13.02 49.31
CA SER A 5 37.90 12.52 49.38
C SER A 5 37.18 13.14 50.58
N LEU A 6 36.30 14.12 50.32
CA LEU A 6 35.25 14.45 51.28
C LEU A 6 34.26 13.28 51.32
N SER A 7 34.23 12.52 52.41
CA SER A 7 33.24 11.47 52.60
C SER A 7 31.84 12.11 52.62
N ALA A 8 30.90 11.50 51.88
CA ALA A 8 29.50 11.95 51.79
C ALA A 8 28.86 12.24 53.16
N PHE A 9 29.35 11.58 54.21
CA PHE A 9 28.95 11.81 55.60
C PHE A 9 29.18 13.25 56.08
N LYS A 10 30.29 13.90 55.68
CA LYS A 10 30.57 15.31 56.05
C LYS A 10 29.66 16.27 55.31
N LEU A 11 29.33 15.99 54.04
CA LEU A 11 28.41 16.83 53.26
C LEU A 11 26.98 16.76 53.83
N VAL A 12 26.53 15.56 54.18
CA VAL A 12 25.23 15.35 54.84
C VAL A 12 25.20 16.02 56.21
N PHE A 13 26.29 15.93 56.99
CA PHE A 13 26.40 16.62 58.27
C PHE A 13 26.36 18.14 58.13
N ILE A 14 27.04 18.72 57.13
CA ILE A 14 27.01 20.16 56.84
C ILE A 14 25.62 20.61 56.38
N LEU A 15 24.93 19.82 55.56
CA LEU A 15 23.56 20.11 55.13
C LEU A 15 22.56 20.03 56.29
N LEU A 16 22.69 19.04 57.17
CA LEU A 16 21.91 18.94 58.41
C LEU A 16 22.19 20.10 59.36
N LEU A 17 23.46 20.49 59.52
CA LEU A 17 23.83 21.65 60.33
C LEU A 17 23.26 22.94 59.72
N GLY A 18 23.29 23.07 58.39
CA GLY A 18 22.68 24.19 57.67
C GLY A 18 21.17 24.25 57.84
N MET A 19 20.47 23.12 57.77
CA MET A 19 19.03 23.03 58.01
C MET A 19 18.67 23.39 59.45
N VAL A 20 19.46 22.95 60.44
CA VAL A 20 19.28 23.28 61.86
C VAL A 20 19.59 24.76 62.12
N CYS A 21 20.66 25.31 61.54
CA CYS A 21 20.97 26.73 61.65
C CYS A 21 19.92 27.61 60.98
N LEU A 22 19.39 27.23 59.82
CA LEU A 22 18.32 27.96 59.14
C LEU A 22 17.01 27.92 59.94
N SER A 23 16.69 26.78 60.55
CA SER A 23 15.50 26.67 61.41
C SER A 23 15.68 27.39 62.75
N LEU A 24 16.88 27.45 63.32
CA LEU A 24 17.19 28.29 64.49
C LEU A 24 17.20 29.79 64.15
N MET A 25 17.69 30.19 62.97
CA MET A 25 17.61 31.56 62.48
C MET A 25 16.16 31.98 62.19
N ALA A 26 15.37 31.10 61.58
CA ALA A 26 13.95 31.31 61.38
C ALA A 26 13.21 31.41 62.72
N HIS A 27 13.55 30.56 63.70
CA HIS A 27 12.99 30.61 65.04
C HIS A 27 13.42 31.89 65.79
N HIS A 28 14.65 32.37 65.62
CA HIS A 28 15.13 33.64 66.18
C HIS A 28 14.42 34.85 65.56
N TYR A 29 14.19 34.85 64.23
CA TYR A 29 13.44 35.91 63.56
C TYR A 29 11.94 35.87 63.89
N LEU A 30 11.33 34.69 63.98
CA LEU A 30 9.94 34.52 64.43
C LEU A 30 9.76 34.85 65.91
N SER A 31 10.75 34.54 66.75
CA SER A 31 10.80 34.93 68.17
C SER A 31 10.97 36.44 68.35
N ASN A 32 11.70 37.12 67.48
CA ASN A 32 11.82 38.58 67.49
C ASN A 32 10.60 39.29 66.89
N MET A 33 9.83 38.62 66.02
CA MET A 33 8.50 39.10 65.60
C MET A 33 7.41 38.83 66.64
N ALA A 34 7.67 38.00 67.65
CA ALA A 34 6.75 37.69 68.74
C ALA A 34 6.85 38.64 69.96
N ASN A 35 7.63 39.72 69.87
CA ASN A 35 7.73 40.78 70.89
C ASN A 35 7.17 42.13 70.40
N PHE A 36 5.94 42.12 69.89
CA PHE A 36 5.07 43.29 69.96
C PHE A 36 3.81 42.88 70.72
N ASP A 37 3.61 43.58 71.84
CA ASP A 37 2.62 43.32 72.89
C ASP A 37 1.21 42.99 72.38
N THR A 38 0.75 41.80 72.75
CA THR A 38 -0.67 41.54 72.99
C THR A 38 -1.00 41.92 74.44
N GLN A 39 -1.49 43.14 74.65
CA GLN A 39 -2.39 43.44 75.78
C GLN A 39 -3.70 44.03 75.24
N PRO A 40 -4.86 43.58 75.75
CA PRO A 40 -6.17 43.95 75.22
C PRO A 40 -6.52 45.40 75.60
N PRO A 41 -7.18 46.19 74.73
CA PRO A 41 -7.79 47.41 75.19
C PRO A 41 -9.00 47.05 76.07
N SER A 42 -8.83 47.26 77.37
CA SER A 42 -9.88 47.26 78.37
C SER A 42 -11.03 48.18 77.93
N HIS A 43 -12.25 47.66 77.97
CA HIS A 43 -13.45 48.49 78.07
C HIS A 43 -13.28 49.47 79.24
N LYS A 44 -13.03 50.75 78.95
CA LYS A 44 -13.30 51.84 79.87
C LYS A 44 -14.61 52.48 79.48
N THR A 45 -15.68 51.94 80.08
CA THR A 45 -16.92 52.65 80.35
C THR A 45 -16.57 53.99 80.97
N ARG A 46 -16.69 55.08 80.20
CA ARG A 46 -16.66 56.42 80.77
C ARG A 46 -18.04 56.66 81.36
N ARG A 47 -18.10 56.54 82.69
CA ARG A 47 -19.17 56.99 83.55
C ARG A 47 -19.61 58.39 83.15
N ILE A 48 -20.90 58.50 82.88
CA ILE A 48 -21.73 59.67 83.20
C ILE A 48 -21.60 59.85 84.72
N ASP A 49 -21.14 61.04 85.15
CA ASP A 49 -21.50 61.72 86.39
C ASP A 49 -20.56 62.90 86.62
N SER A 50 -21.05 64.11 86.37
CA SER A 50 -20.90 65.28 87.25
C SER A 50 -21.61 66.47 86.62
N TYR A 51 -22.91 66.50 86.88
CA TYR A 51 -23.66 67.73 87.11
C TYR A 51 -23.06 68.41 88.34
N ALA A 52 -22.57 69.64 88.20
CA ALA A 52 -22.53 70.69 89.23
C ALA A 52 -21.70 71.87 88.71
N ASP A 53 -22.34 72.81 88.04
CA ASP A 53 -22.42 74.20 88.51
C ASP A 53 -23.03 75.04 87.38
N ASP A 54 -24.35 75.12 87.48
CA ASP A 54 -25.17 76.12 86.83
C ASP A 54 -25.11 77.40 87.70
N PRO A 55 -24.77 78.56 87.13
CA PRO A 55 -25.41 79.78 87.57
C PRO A 55 -26.34 80.28 86.46
N ASP A 56 -27.62 80.16 86.79
CA ASP A 56 -28.71 81.06 86.43
C ASP A 56 -29.41 80.86 85.06
N PRO A 57 -30.65 80.31 85.04
CA PRO A 57 -31.36 79.90 83.83
C PRO A 57 -32.21 81.03 83.22
N ASN A 58 -31.63 82.22 83.01
CA ASN A 58 -32.34 83.33 82.34
C ASN A 58 -31.38 84.22 81.54
N SER A 59 -30.85 83.73 80.41
CA SER A 59 -30.52 84.53 79.20
C SER A 59 -29.52 83.82 78.25
N ARG A 60 -29.95 82.79 77.50
CA ARG A 60 -29.27 82.45 76.24
C ARG A 60 -30.24 82.58 75.06
N PRO A 61 -29.97 83.48 74.11
CA PRO A 61 -30.89 83.73 73.00
C PRO A 61 -30.98 82.52 72.07
N LEU A 62 -32.19 82.31 71.53
CA LEU A 62 -32.56 81.23 70.59
C LEU A 62 -31.63 81.15 69.34
N SER A 63 -30.86 82.21 69.08
CA SER A 63 -29.89 82.33 67.98
C SER A 63 -28.60 81.51 68.19
N ALA A 64 -28.22 81.19 69.43
CA ALA A 64 -26.99 80.44 69.70
C ALA A 64 -27.12 78.95 69.30
N TYR A 65 -28.29 78.34 69.53
CA TYR A 65 -28.56 76.96 69.09
C TYR A 65 -28.74 76.83 67.58
N GLN A 66 -29.22 77.88 66.91
CA GLN A 66 -29.33 77.89 65.45
C GLN A 66 -27.96 77.89 64.78
N HIS A 67 -27.02 78.68 65.29
CA HIS A 67 -25.66 78.77 64.73
C HIS A 67 -24.87 77.46 64.87
N GLU A 68 -25.03 76.73 65.98
CA GLU A 68 -24.34 75.45 66.21
C GLU A 68 -24.94 74.30 65.38
N ILE A 69 -26.26 74.30 65.15
CA ILE A 69 -26.93 73.36 64.23
C ILE A 69 -26.54 73.64 62.77
N GLU A 70 -26.34 74.89 62.40
CA GLU A 70 -25.94 75.31 61.06
C GLU A 70 -24.47 74.98 60.77
N GLU A 71 -23.58 75.17 61.76
CA GLU A 71 -22.20 74.68 61.71
C GLU A 71 -22.13 73.15 61.59
N LEU A 72 -22.88 72.41 62.41
CA LEU A 72 -22.92 70.94 62.32
C LEU A 72 -23.51 70.44 61.00
N ARG A 73 -24.45 71.17 60.40
CA ARG A 73 -24.95 70.88 59.03
C ARG A 73 -23.88 71.14 57.98
N HIS A 74 -23.11 72.22 58.11
CA HIS A 74 -22.00 72.53 57.21
C HIS A 74 -20.88 71.50 57.30
N ILE A 75 -20.48 71.09 58.51
CA ILE A 75 -19.48 70.04 58.73
C ILE A 75 -19.98 68.71 58.19
N LYS A 76 -21.25 68.35 58.43
CA LYS A 76 -21.87 67.14 57.86
C LYS A 76 -21.87 67.16 56.33
N ALA A 77 -22.20 68.29 55.72
CA ALA A 77 -22.17 68.43 54.26
C ALA A 77 -20.73 68.31 53.70
N SER A 78 -19.76 68.93 54.37
CA SER A 78 -18.34 68.84 54.01
C SER A 78 -17.80 67.42 54.12
N VAL A 79 -18.01 66.75 55.25
CA VAL A 79 -17.57 65.37 55.49
C VAL A 79 -18.25 64.41 54.52
N ASN A 80 -19.52 64.62 54.18
CA ASN A 80 -20.24 63.76 53.24
C ASN A 80 -19.74 63.95 51.79
N ASN A 81 -19.36 65.16 51.40
CA ASN A 81 -18.70 65.41 50.12
C ASN A 81 -17.30 64.77 50.07
N GLU A 82 -16.54 64.88 51.16
CA GLU A 82 -15.20 64.27 51.27
C GLU A 82 -15.27 62.74 51.27
N LEU A 83 -16.27 62.15 51.93
CA LEU A 83 -16.53 60.71 51.90
C LEU A 83 -16.88 60.24 50.48
N ARG A 84 -17.70 61.01 49.77
CA ARG A 84 -18.10 60.71 48.39
C ARG A 84 -16.91 60.80 47.43
N ASP A 85 -16.01 61.75 47.62
CA ASP A 85 -14.76 61.84 46.86
C ASP A 85 -13.79 60.70 47.18
N LEU A 86 -13.68 60.29 48.44
CA LEU A 86 -12.89 59.13 48.85
C LEU A 86 -13.47 57.81 48.29
N GLU A 87 -14.79 57.69 48.24
CA GLU A 87 -15.48 56.52 47.66
C GLU A 87 -15.29 56.47 46.13
N ASN A 88 -15.37 57.62 45.45
CA ASN A 88 -15.02 57.73 44.03
C ASN A 88 -13.55 57.35 43.77
N ARG A 89 -12.60 57.80 44.61
CA ARG A 89 -11.19 57.41 44.50
C ARG A 89 -10.98 55.92 44.75
N ARG A 90 -11.68 55.34 45.73
CA ARG A 90 -11.64 53.91 46.01
C ARG A 90 -12.14 53.10 44.80
N LEU A 91 -13.28 53.49 44.22
CA LEU A 91 -13.82 52.82 43.03
C LEU A 91 -12.85 52.90 41.84
N LYS A 92 -12.20 54.05 41.65
CA LYS A 92 -11.18 54.22 40.61
C LYS A 92 -9.95 53.34 40.84
N LEU A 93 -9.41 53.31 42.06
CA LEU A 93 -8.31 52.41 42.41
C LEU A 93 -8.69 50.93 42.24
N GLN A 94 -9.94 50.56 42.56
CA GLN A 94 -10.42 49.19 42.38
C GLN A 94 -10.53 48.81 40.89
N SER A 95 -10.96 49.75 40.05
CA SER A 95 -10.93 49.59 38.59
C SER A 95 -9.51 49.43 38.06
N ASP A 96 -8.58 50.26 38.54
CA ASP A 96 -7.17 50.20 38.12
C ASP A 96 -6.51 48.89 38.56
N ILE A 97 -6.78 48.41 39.78
CA ILE A 97 -6.31 47.10 40.27
C ILE A 97 -6.81 45.96 39.37
N ASN A 98 -8.09 45.98 38.99
CA ASN A 98 -8.65 44.97 38.09
C ASN A 98 -7.99 45.01 36.70
N ALA A 99 -7.76 46.21 36.16
CA ALA A 99 -7.06 46.40 34.89
C ALA A 99 -5.60 45.91 34.96
N TYR A 100 -4.88 46.23 36.04
CA TYR A 100 -3.52 45.73 36.24
C TYR A 100 -3.48 44.22 36.43
N SER A 101 -4.46 43.62 37.12
CA SER A 101 -4.55 42.16 37.27
C SER A 101 -4.74 41.47 35.91
N MET A 102 -5.65 41.99 35.07
CA MET A 102 -5.85 41.48 33.71
C MET A 102 -4.57 41.59 32.86
N ASN A 103 -3.84 42.71 32.98
CA ASN A 103 -2.55 42.88 32.30
C ASN A 103 -1.48 41.91 32.83
N ILE A 104 -1.41 41.67 34.14
CA ILE A 104 -0.48 40.69 34.72
C ILE A 104 -0.78 39.29 34.20
N ASP A 105 -2.06 38.90 34.13
CA ASP A 105 -2.45 37.59 33.62
C ASP A 105 -2.16 37.45 32.12
N SER A 106 -2.38 38.52 31.34
CA SER A 106 -1.99 38.58 29.92
C SER A 106 -0.47 38.45 29.73
N LEU A 107 0.33 39.21 30.48
CA LEU A 107 1.80 39.16 30.42
C LEU A 107 2.35 37.80 30.87
N LYS A 108 1.75 37.16 31.88
CA LYS A 108 2.09 35.79 32.28
C LYS A 108 1.83 34.80 31.14
N GLY A 109 0.69 34.91 30.46
CA GLY A 109 0.37 34.10 29.28
C GLY A 109 1.42 34.28 28.18
N GLN A 110 1.78 35.52 27.86
CA GLN A 110 2.82 35.83 26.86
C GLN A 110 4.19 35.24 27.25
N HIS A 111 4.60 35.37 28.52
CA HIS A 111 5.87 34.80 29.00
C HIS A 111 5.91 33.28 28.84
N VAL A 112 4.81 32.57 29.16
CA VAL A 112 4.72 31.12 28.98
C VAL A 112 4.85 30.74 27.50
N SER A 113 4.16 31.47 26.61
CA SER A 113 4.22 31.23 25.16
C SER A 113 5.63 31.45 24.60
N LEU A 114 6.27 32.60 24.90
CA LEU A 114 7.63 32.89 24.44
C LEU A 114 8.64 31.85 24.95
N ASN A 115 8.51 31.42 26.21
CA ASN A 115 9.42 30.42 26.76
C ASN A 115 9.26 29.06 26.04
N LYS A 116 8.05 28.72 25.60
CA LYS A 116 7.79 27.53 24.77
C LYS A 116 8.47 27.63 23.41
N GLU A 117 8.32 28.75 22.72
CA GLU A 117 8.99 29.00 21.43
C GLU A 117 10.51 28.93 21.56
N VAL A 118 11.08 29.55 22.59
CA VAL A 118 12.53 29.49 22.86
C VAL A 118 12.99 28.05 23.05
N ASN A 119 12.24 27.21 23.77
CA ASN A 119 12.59 25.82 23.97
C ASN A 119 12.49 25.00 22.67
N GLN A 120 11.46 25.22 21.85
CA GLN A 120 11.34 24.60 20.53
C GLN A 120 12.50 24.98 19.60
N ILE A 121 12.86 26.27 19.55
CA ILE A 121 13.98 26.77 18.75
C ILE A 121 15.30 26.17 19.23
N LYS A 122 15.52 26.05 20.55
CA LYS A 122 16.72 25.40 21.10
C LYS A 122 16.83 23.95 20.64
N LEU A 123 15.74 23.18 20.70
CA LEU A 123 15.70 21.79 20.23
C LEU A 123 15.98 21.69 18.73
N ALA A 124 15.36 22.55 17.93
CA ALA A 124 15.62 22.60 16.49
C ALA A 124 17.08 22.95 16.18
N LEU A 125 17.70 23.87 16.92
CA LEU A 125 19.09 24.27 16.73
C LEU A 125 20.07 23.16 17.13
N GLU A 126 19.80 22.44 18.23
CA GLU A 126 20.58 21.25 18.61
C GLU A 126 20.48 20.16 17.54
N GLN A 127 19.32 19.99 16.92
CA GLN A 127 19.13 19.02 15.85
C GLN A 127 19.85 19.40 14.57
N LEU A 128 19.76 20.65 14.13
CA LEU A 128 20.51 21.14 12.97
C LEU A 128 22.02 20.95 13.13
N LYS A 129 22.55 21.13 14.35
CA LYS A 129 23.95 20.83 14.66
C LYS A 129 24.29 19.35 14.51
N PHE A 130 23.42 18.47 15.02
CA PHE A 130 23.59 17.02 14.89
C PHE A 130 23.56 16.58 13.41
N GLU A 131 22.62 17.12 12.64
CA GLU A 131 22.51 16.86 11.19
C GLU A 131 23.74 17.33 10.42
N GLN A 132 24.28 18.50 10.74
CA GLN A 132 25.50 19.00 10.12
C GLN A 132 26.72 18.11 10.43
N GLN A 133 26.73 17.42 11.58
CA GLN A 133 27.75 16.46 11.94
C GLN A 133 27.56 15.12 11.20
N GLU A 134 26.32 14.63 11.07
CA GLU A 134 25.99 13.39 10.36
C GLU A 134 26.16 13.50 8.85
N SER A 135 25.76 14.63 8.23
CA SER A 135 25.87 14.86 6.78
C SER A 135 27.32 14.77 6.25
N LYS A 136 28.32 14.92 7.13
CA LYS A 136 29.74 14.76 6.79
C LYS A 136 30.20 13.29 6.73
N SER A 137 29.39 12.35 7.21
CA SER A 137 29.71 10.92 7.29
C SER A 137 28.85 10.10 6.34
N PHE A 138 29.40 9.86 5.14
CA PHE A 138 29.25 8.63 4.35
C PHE A 138 27.86 8.21 3.83
N ILE A 139 27.54 8.66 2.62
CA ILE A 139 26.99 7.76 1.59
C ILE A 139 28.13 7.53 0.59
N PRO A 140 28.66 6.30 0.43
CA PRO A 140 29.67 6.06 -0.60
C PRO A 140 29.06 6.38 -1.96
N ASN A 141 29.69 7.28 -2.72
CA ASN A 141 29.32 7.53 -4.12
C ASN A 141 29.64 6.29 -4.95
N ILE A 142 28.71 5.35 -5.01
CA ILE A 142 28.82 4.16 -5.85
C ILE A 142 28.62 4.60 -7.29
N LYS A 143 29.66 4.48 -8.12
CA LYS A 143 29.56 4.71 -9.56
C LYS A 143 28.80 3.56 -10.21
N ALA A 144 28.05 3.86 -11.26
CA ALA A 144 27.43 2.83 -12.10
C ALA A 144 28.50 1.85 -12.62
N PRO A 145 28.19 0.54 -12.73
CA PRO A 145 29.12 -0.44 -13.27
C PRO A 145 29.47 -0.09 -14.72
N HIS A 146 30.73 -0.32 -15.11
CA HIS A 146 31.15 -0.19 -16.49
C HIS A 146 30.41 -1.21 -17.36
N ARG A 147 29.90 -0.78 -18.52
CA ARG A 147 29.35 -1.72 -19.51
C ARG A 147 30.48 -2.59 -20.05
N ILE A 148 30.23 -3.90 -20.17
CA ILE A 148 31.11 -4.81 -20.90
C ILE A 148 30.83 -4.56 -22.38
N LEU A 149 31.53 -3.59 -22.95
CA LEU A 149 31.54 -3.38 -24.40
C LEU A 149 32.59 -4.33 -24.96
N LEU A 150 32.15 -5.35 -25.72
CA LEU A 150 33.06 -6.10 -26.55
C LEU A 150 33.54 -5.13 -27.66
N ASP A 151 34.78 -4.68 -27.58
CA ASP A 151 35.39 -3.70 -28.52
C ASP A 151 35.62 -4.28 -29.93
N VAL A 152 35.09 -5.47 -30.20
CA VAL A 152 35.24 -6.19 -31.45
C VAL A 152 33.93 -6.94 -31.68
N ASP A 153 33.33 -6.77 -32.87
CA ASP A 153 32.42 -7.76 -33.44
C ASP A 153 33.19 -9.08 -33.51
N VAL A 154 33.19 -9.84 -32.43
CA VAL A 154 33.78 -11.17 -32.39
C VAL A 154 32.87 -12.05 -33.24
N ASN A 155 33.05 -11.95 -34.55
CA ASN A 155 32.67 -12.93 -35.56
C ASN A 155 33.44 -14.25 -35.37
N GLU A 156 34.09 -14.50 -34.23
CA GLU A 156 34.45 -15.87 -33.87
C GLU A 156 33.13 -16.61 -33.69
N GLN A 157 32.87 -17.51 -34.64
CA GLN A 157 31.83 -18.51 -34.53
C GLN A 157 32.14 -19.34 -33.29
N VAL A 158 31.58 -18.94 -32.14
CA VAL A 158 31.55 -19.79 -30.95
C VAL A 158 30.85 -21.06 -31.39
N SER A 159 31.62 -22.16 -31.46
CA SER A 159 31.12 -23.46 -31.90
C SER A 159 29.82 -23.77 -31.18
N MET A 160 28.78 -24.14 -31.93
CA MET A 160 27.51 -24.52 -31.33
C MET A 160 27.74 -25.60 -30.27
N PRO A 161 27.03 -25.54 -29.12
CA PRO A 161 27.06 -26.64 -28.18
C PRO A 161 26.70 -27.95 -28.90
N SER A 162 27.40 -29.04 -28.55
CA SER A 162 27.28 -30.36 -29.18
C SER A 162 25.86 -30.96 -29.15
N SER A 163 25.00 -30.44 -28.27
CA SER A 163 23.57 -30.70 -28.21
C SER A 163 22.83 -29.43 -27.80
N SER A 164 21.69 -29.15 -28.43
CA SER A 164 20.81 -28.04 -28.04
C SER A 164 20.33 -28.15 -26.58
N GLN A 165 20.34 -29.36 -26.00
CA GLN A 165 19.97 -29.58 -24.59
C GLN A 165 21.02 -29.09 -23.57
N GLN A 166 22.25 -28.79 -24.00
CA GLN A 166 23.32 -28.30 -23.12
C GLN A 166 23.40 -26.76 -23.11
N CYS A 167 22.29 -26.10 -23.40
CA CYS A 167 22.20 -24.66 -23.59
C CYS A 167 21.61 -24.01 -22.34
N TYR A 168 22.47 -23.29 -21.62
CA TYR A 168 22.17 -22.56 -20.38
C TYR A 168 22.39 -21.06 -20.61
N MET A 169 21.94 -20.21 -19.69
CA MET A 169 22.11 -18.77 -19.82
C MET A 169 23.59 -18.40 -19.99
N GLU A 170 24.49 -18.98 -19.20
CA GLU A 170 25.93 -18.67 -19.23
C GLU A 170 26.67 -19.02 -20.53
N ASN A 171 26.18 -19.97 -21.32
CA ASN A 171 26.89 -20.46 -22.50
C ASN A 171 26.18 -20.15 -23.83
N CYS A 172 24.87 -19.88 -23.79
CA CYS A 172 24.04 -19.61 -24.97
C CYS A 172 23.53 -18.17 -25.06
N PHE A 173 23.53 -17.43 -23.96
CA PHE A 173 23.07 -16.04 -23.93
C PHE A 173 24.26 -15.07 -23.85
N ASP A 174 24.22 -13.98 -24.62
CA ASP A 174 25.24 -12.94 -24.60
C ASP A 174 24.86 -11.83 -23.61
N PHE A 175 25.50 -11.87 -22.43
CA PHE A 175 25.30 -10.87 -21.36
C PHE A 175 25.90 -9.49 -21.68
N SER A 176 26.82 -9.38 -22.64
CA SER A 176 27.48 -8.10 -22.96
C SER A 176 26.48 -7.02 -23.42
N ARG A 177 25.39 -7.45 -24.08
CA ARG A 177 24.30 -6.58 -24.55
C ARG A 177 23.30 -6.21 -23.44
N CYS A 178 23.36 -6.89 -22.30
CA CYS A 178 22.35 -6.84 -21.24
C CYS A 178 22.97 -6.44 -19.89
N SER A 179 23.66 -5.29 -19.83
CA SER A 179 24.21 -4.78 -18.57
C SER A 179 23.13 -4.45 -17.54
N LEU A 180 23.45 -4.53 -16.24
CA LEU A 180 22.53 -4.18 -15.13
C LEU A 180 21.93 -2.76 -15.22
N VAL A 181 22.59 -1.84 -15.93
CA VAL A 181 22.18 -0.44 -16.12
C VAL A 181 21.68 -0.14 -17.55
N SER A 182 21.45 -1.17 -18.38
CA SER A 182 21.00 -0.96 -19.77
C SER A 182 19.54 -0.50 -19.85
N GLY A 183 18.75 -0.77 -18.82
CA GLY A 183 17.30 -0.55 -18.83
C GLY A 183 16.51 -1.63 -19.58
N PHE A 184 17.13 -2.80 -19.84
CA PHE A 184 16.52 -3.95 -20.54
C PHE A 184 15.84 -3.58 -21.88
N PRO A 185 16.54 -2.95 -22.84
CA PRO A 185 15.95 -2.57 -24.12
C PRO A 185 15.61 -3.79 -24.97
N VAL A 186 14.42 -3.81 -25.57
CA VAL A 186 13.85 -4.93 -26.33
C VAL A 186 13.57 -4.48 -27.76
N TYR A 187 14.18 -5.15 -28.73
CA TYR A 187 13.90 -4.89 -30.14
C TYR A 187 12.86 -5.88 -30.66
N PHE A 188 11.77 -5.35 -31.20
CA PHE A 188 10.75 -6.15 -31.86
C PHE A 188 11.01 -6.15 -33.37
N TYR A 189 11.12 -7.34 -33.98
CA TYR A 189 11.23 -7.43 -35.43
C TYR A 189 10.00 -6.82 -36.12
N ASN A 190 10.22 -6.28 -37.32
CA ASN A 190 9.14 -5.67 -38.11
C ASN A 190 7.99 -6.67 -38.30
N LEU A 191 6.77 -6.23 -38.03
CA LEU A 191 5.55 -7.02 -38.16
C LEU A 191 5.33 -7.58 -39.57
N LYS A 192 5.85 -6.93 -40.63
CA LYS A 192 5.83 -7.47 -42.00
C LYS A 192 6.70 -8.71 -42.19
N ASN A 193 7.71 -8.85 -41.33
CA ASN A 193 8.59 -10.01 -41.25
C ASN A 193 8.10 -10.97 -40.14
N SER A 194 6.94 -10.74 -39.54
CA SER A 194 6.36 -11.67 -38.56
C SER A 194 5.57 -12.75 -39.29
N LEU A 195 5.59 -13.99 -38.77
CA LEU A 195 4.70 -15.08 -39.21
C LEU A 195 3.40 -15.09 -38.39
N ALA A 196 2.99 -13.93 -37.89
CA ALA A 196 1.78 -13.74 -37.10
C ALA A 196 0.56 -13.48 -37.99
N GLY A 197 -0.61 -13.98 -37.59
CA GLY A 197 -1.88 -13.70 -38.28
C GLY A 197 -2.19 -12.19 -38.38
N GLU A 198 -2.89 -11.79 -39.45
CA GLU A 198 -3.18 -10.37 -39.73
C GLU A 198 -3.95 -9.67 -38.60
N ASP A 199 -4.85 -10.40 -37.93
CA ASP A 199 -5.66 -9.89 -36.80
C ASP A 199 -4.82 -9.49 -35.58
N LEU A 200 -3.61 -10.04 -35.43
CA LEU A 200 -2.73 -9.79 -34.29
C LEU A 200 -1.88 -8.52 -34.49
N ILE A 201 -1.64 -8.11 -35.73
CA ILE A 201 -0.75 -6.99 -36.10
C ILE A 201 -1.17 -5.66 -35.45
N PRO A 202 -2.46 -5.25 -35.44
CA PRO A 202 -2.86 -3.98 -34.81
C PRO A 202 -2.56 -3.93 -33.31
N PHE A 203 -2.82 -5.03 -32.61
CA PHE A 203 -2.54 -5.16 -31.19
C PHE A 203 -1.03 -5.07 -30.93
N LEU A 204 -0.21 -5.84 -31.65
CA LEU A 204 1.24 -5.84 -31.46
C LEU A 204 1.86 -4.46 -31.71
N ARG A 205 1.40 -3.74 -32.75
CA ARG A 205 1.88 -2.38 -33.02
C ARG A 205 1.59 -1.44 -31.85
N LYS A 206 0.39 -1.56 -31.26
CA LYS A 206 0.02 -0.78 -30.09
C LYS A 206 0.89 -1.16 -28.88
N TYR A 207 1.03 -2.46 -28.62
CA TYR A 207 1.84 -2.99 -27.51
C TYR A 207 3.29 -2.51 -27.57
N VAL A 208 3.95 -2.65 -28.73
CA VAL A 208 5.34 -2.20 -28.92
C VAL A 208 5.50 -0.70 -28.70
N ARG A 209 4.53 0.11 -29.13
CA ARG A 209 4.57 1.57 -28.95
C ARG A 209 4.40 2.00 -27.49
N GLU A 210 3.60 1.27 -26.71
CA GLU A 210 3.28 1.59 -25.32
C GLU A 210 4.24 0.92 -24.33
N ASN A 211 4.97 -0.12 -24.75
CA ASN A 211 5.91 -0.85 -23.90
C ASN A 211 7.18 -0.03 -23.62
N VAL A 212 7.47 0.18 -22.34
CA VAL A 212 8.59 1.02 -21.87
C VAL A 212 9.96 0.45 -22.23
N TYR A 213 10.06 -0.86 -22.43
CA TYR A 213 11.30 -1.53 -22.80
C TYR A 213 11.56 -1.54 -24.30
N ALA A 214 10.57 -1.22 -25.14
CA ALA A 214 10.72 -1.27 -26.59
C ALA A 214 11.78 -0.25 -27.10
N THR A 215 12.60 -0.68 -28.06
CA THR A 215 13.57 0.19 -28.74
C THR A 215 13.55 0.00 -30.25
N ASP A 216 13.69 1.10 -30.98
CA ASP A 216 13.86 1.09 -32.44
C ASP A 216 15.32 0.80 -32.86
N SER A 217 16.27 0.87 -31.92
CA SER A 217 17.70 0.68 -32.19
C SER A 217 18.12 -0.76 -31.91
N ALA A 218 18.36 -1.54 -32.96
CA ALA A 218 18.88 -2.90 -32.86
C ALA A 218 20.24 -2.95 -32.14
N ALA A 219 21.09 -1.93 -32.31
CA ALA A 219 22.40 -1.85 -31.66
C ALA A 219 22.29 -1.66 -30.13
N ALA A 220 21.29 -0.92 -29.66
CA ALA A 220 21.07 -0.68 -28.24
C ALA A 220 20.33 -1.84 -27.53
N ALA A 221 19.68 -2.73 -28.30
CA ALA A 221 18.85 -3.80 -27.77
C ALA A 221 19.64 -4.79 -26.91
N CYS A 222 19.02 -5.29 -25.84
CA CYS A 222 19.50 -6.41 -25.04
C CYS A 222 18.97 -7.73 -25.62
N ILE A 223 17.67 -7.78 -25.90
CA ILE A 223 17.00 -8.94 -26.50
C ILE A 223 16.26 -8.59 -27.79
N PHE A 224 16.07 -9.59 -28.65
CA PHE A 224 15.30 -9.50 -29.89
C PHE A 224 14.08 -10.41 -29.81
N ILE A 225 12.90 -9.89 -30.12
CA ILE A 225 11.65 -10.67 -30.08
C ILE A 225 11.11 -10.89 -31.48
N LEU A 226 10.81 -12.15 -31.77
CA LEU A 226 10.10 -12.57 -32.96
C LEU A 226 8.88 -13.40 -32.56
N ILE A 227 7.72 -13.02 -33.09
CA ILE A 227 6.47 -13.76 -32.91
C ILE A 227 6.29 -14.66 -34.12
N VAL A 228 6.09 -15.94 -33.87
CA VAL A 228 5.99 -16.99 -34.88
C VAL A 228 4.79 -17.83 -34.50
N GLY A 229 3.62 -17.64 -35.12
CA GLY A 229 2.46 -18.47 -34.80
C GLY A 229 1.09 -17.94 -35.22
N ASP A 230 0.22 -18.92 -35.49
CA ASP A 230 -1.22 -18.89 -35.83
C ASP A 230 -1.60 -17.89 -36.94
N THR A 231 -1.40 -18.33 -38.19
CA THR A 231 -2.05 -17.71 -39.35
C THR A 231 -3.53 -18.07 -39.36
N ALA A 232 -4.37 -17.18 -39.90
CA ALA A 232 -5.83 -17.33 -39.90
C ALA A 232 -6.30 -18.66 -40.53
N ASP A 233 -5.53 -19.19 -41.48
CA ASP A 233 -5.77 -20.47 -42.15
C ASP A 233 -4.86 -21.56 -41.59
N ASP A 234 -5.33 -22.82 -41.60
CA ASP A 234 -4.62 -24.07 -41.27
C ASP A 234 -3.37 -24.34 -42.16
N ALA A 235 -2.63 -23.30 -42.54
CA ALA A 235 -1.38 -23.36 -43.27
C ALA A 235 -0.32 -24.04 -42.39
N SER A 236 -0.12 -25.34 -42.64
CA SER A 236 1.04 -26.06 -42.16
C SER A 236 2.28 -25.48 -42.83
N PHE A 237 3.04 -24.65 -42.13
CA PHE A 237 4.35 -24.21 -42.60
C PHE A 237 5.32 -25.39 -42.62
N ASP A 238 6.10 -25.53 -43.70
CA ASP A 238 7.21 -26.46 -43.74
C ASP A 238 8.27 -26.00 -42.71
N PRO A 239 8.71 -26.85 -41.75
CA PRO A 239 9.78 -26.52 -40.81
C PRO A 239 11.03 -25.91 -41.46
N LYS A 240 11.35 -26.33 -42.69
CA LYS A 240 12.52 -25.79 -43.43
C LYS A 240 12.33 -24.36 -43.90
N GLU A 241 11.10 -23.95 -44.18
CA GLU A 241 10.79 -22.57 -44.57
C GLU A 241 10.95 -21.62 -43.39
N ILE A 242 10.50 -22.05 -42.20
CA ILE A 242 10.69 -21.30 -40.95
C ILE A 242 12.18 -21.20 -40.63
N GLU A 243 12.94 -22.30 -40.71
CA GLU A 243 14.40 -22.28 -40.50
C GLU A 243 15.09 -21.29 -41.46
N SER A 244 14.79 -21.39 -42.75
CA SER A 244 15.32 -20.49 -43.78
C SER A 244 14.89 -19.04 -43.58
N PHE A 245 13.71 -18.82 -43.00
CA PHE A 245 13.22 -17.50 -42.64
C PHE A 245 14.03 -16.91 -41.48
N LEU A 246 14.24 -17.67 -40.40
CA LEU A 246 15.02 -17.25 -39.23
C LEU A 246 16.45 -16.87 -39.62
N HIS A 247 17.12 -17.70 -40.42
CA HIS A 247 18.50 -17.42 -40.88
C HIS A 247 18.63 -16.22 -41.82
N ARG A 248 17.53 -15.76 -42.45
CA ARG A 248 17.52 -14.54 -43.28
C ARG A 248 17.30 -13.25 -42.49
N LEU A 249 16.99 -13.33 -41.20
CA LEU A 249 16.76 -12.15 -40.39
C LEU A 249 18.06 -11.35 -40.21
N PRO A 250 18.00 -10.00 -40.31
CA PRO A 250 19.18 -9.15 -40.37
C PRO A 250 20.07 -9.22 -39.11
N TYR A 251 19.50 -9.52 -37.94
CA TYR A 251 20.23 -9.54 -36.66
C TYR A 251 20.33 -10.94 -36.04
N TRP A 252 19.93 -11.99 -36.77
CA TRP A 252 20.03 -13.38 -36.28
C TRP A 252 21.47 -13.83 -36.04
N ASN A 253 22.42 -13.22 -36.75
CA ASN A 253 23.87 -13.45 -36.64
C ASN A 253 24.26 -14.94 -36.69
N GLY A 254 23.47 -15.73 -37.42
CA GLY A 254 23.70 -17.16 -37.70
C GLY A 254 23.25 -18.13 -36.61
N ASP A 255 23.24 -17.73 -35.33
CA ASP A 255 23.02 -18.65 -34.21
C ASP A 255 21.88 -18.26 -33.25
N GLY A 256 21.17 -17.15 -33.47
CA GLY A 256 19.99 -16.80 -32.69
C GLY A 256 20.25 -16.37 -31.25
N ARG A 257 21.49 -16.03 -30.88
CA ARG A 257 21.80 -15.51 -29.53
C ARG A 257 20.94 -14.28 -29.17
N ASN A 258 20.48 -14.19 -27.93
CA ASN A 258 19.62 -13.12 -27.41
C ASN A 258 18.25 -12.97 -28.12
N HIS A 259 17.85 -13.94 -28.96
CA HIS A 259 16.54 -13.95 -29.58
C HIS A 259 15.54 -14.73 -28.72
N ILE A 260 14.30 -14.26 -28.67
CA ILE A 260 13.16 -14.95 -28.09
C ILE A 260 12.14 -15.19 -29.19
N LEU A 261 11.84 -16.47 -29.44
CA LEU A 261 10.84 -16.93 -30.39
C LEU A 261 9.56 -17.27 -29.65
N ILE A 262 8.46 -16.63 -30.02
CA ILE A 262 7.20 -16.76 -29.30
C ILE A 262 6.17 -17.45 -30.20
N ASN A 263 5.73 -18.65 -29.80
CA ASN A 263 4.62 -19.37 -30.44
C ASN A 263 3.37 -19.28 -29.56
N LEU A 264 2.42 -18.46 -30.03
CA LEU A 264 1.17 -18.18 -29.34
C LEU A 264 0.12 -19.24 -29.70
N ALA A 265 -0.33 -20.00 -28.71
CA ALA A 265 -1.50 -20.85 -28.85
C ALA A 265 -2.79 -20.01 -28.71
N LEU A 266 -3.23 -19.38 -29.81
CA LEU A 266 -4.48 -18.59 -29.84
C LEU A 266 -5.72 -19.49 -29.96
N LYS A 267 -5.55 -20.69 -30.51
CA LYS A 267 -6.62 -21.67 -30.68
C LYS A 267 -6.31 -22.94 -29.90
N MET A 268 -7.36 -23.62 -29.47
CA MET A 268 -7.30 -24.94 -28.84
C MET A 268 -6.77 -26.07 -29.77
N LYS A 269 -6.43 -25.75 -31.03
CA LYS A 269 -5.83 -26.66 -32.02
C LYS A 269 -4.34 -26.37 -32.32
N SER A 270 -3.72 -25.36 -31.70
CA SER A 270 -2.32 -24.96 -31.97
C SER A 270 -1.32 -26.08 -31.61
N SER A 271 -0.21 -26.17 -32.35
CA SER A 271 0.81 -27.22 -32.20
C SER A 271 2.23 -26.65 -31.97
N ASP A 272 3.17 -27.52 -31.60
CA ASP A 272 4.60 -27.19 -31.46
C ASP A 272 5.25 -27.07 -32.86
N ILE A 273 5.26 -25.85 -33.38
CA ILE A 273 5.84 -25.53 -34.70
C ILE A 273 7.37 -25.63 -34.74
N PHE A 274 8.03 -25.71 -33.59
CA PHE A 274 9.49 -25.66 -33.47
C PHE A 274 10.15 -27.04 -33.30
N SER A 275 9.34 -28.09 -33.16
CA SER A 275 9.78 -29.46 -32.87
C SER A 275 10.90 -29.99 -33.79
N ASN A 276 10.92 -29.58 -35.06
CA ASN A 276 11.84 -30.06 -36.10
C ASN A 276 12.73 -28.97 -36.73
N ILE A 277 12.96 -27.86 -36.02
CA ILE A 277 13.72 -26.71 -36.54
C ILE A 277 15.02 -26.53 -35.75
N ASN A 278 16.12 -26.19 -36.43
CA ASN A 278 17.33 -25.74 -35.74
C ASN A 278 17.20 -24.26 -35.35
N LEU A 279 16.97 -24.02 -34.06
CA LEU A 279 16.76 -22.66 -33.51
C LEU A 279 18.06 -22.04 -32.98
N GLY A 280 19.20 -22.75 -33.09
CA GLY A 280 20.46 -22.33 -32.50
C GLY A 280 20.34 -22.10 -30.98
N ARG A 281 20.66 -20.88 -30.56
CA ARG A 281 20.70 -20.40 -29.17
C ARG A 281 19.49 -19.53 -28.80
N ALA A 282 18.48 -19.43 -29.66
CA ALA A 282 17.30 -18.62 -29.35
C ALA A 282 16.48 -19.26 -28.22
N ILE A 283 15.93 -18.44 -27.32
CA ILE A 283 14.97 -18.84 -26.29
C ILE A 283 13.62 -19.11 -26.95
N VAL A 284 12.94 -20.18 -26.59
CA VAL A 284 11.60 -20.50 -27.08
C VAL A 284 10.57 -20.26 -25.98
N ALA A 285 9.52 -19.51 -26.31
CA ALA A 285 8.36 -19.27 -25.46
C ALA A 285 7.09 -19.86 -26.12
N GLN A 286 6.56 -20.96 -25.56
CA GLN A 286 5.33 -21.61 -26.07
C GLN A 286 4.59 -22.40 -24.98
N SER A 287 3.38 -22.90 -25.29
CA SER A 287 2.52 -23.62 -24.32
C SER A 287 2.70 -25.13 -24.30
N ALA A 288 3.20 -25.72 -25.38
CA ALA A 288 3.41 -27.16 -25.51
C ALA A 288 4.86 -27.44 -25.87
N PHE A 289 5.46 -28.45 -25.24
CA PHE A 289 6.86 -28.83 -25.46
C PHE A 289 7.01 -30.35 -25.46
N LEU A 290 7.89 -30.84 -26.33
CA LEU A 290 8.43 -32.19 -26.25
C LEU A 290 9.49 -32.28 -25.13
N GLY A 291 9.51 -33.40 -24.40
CA GLY A 291 10.43 -33.69 -23.29
C GLY A 291 11.91 -33.55 -23.63
N SER A 292 12.29 -33.86 -24.87
CA SER A 292 13.67 -33.76 -25.35
C SER A 292 14.05 -32.37 -25.88
N LYS A 293 13.12 -31.41 -25.95
CA LYS A 293 13.37 -30.09 -26.57
C LYS A 293 13.36 -28.94 -25.59
N PHE A 294 12.57 -29.04 -24.52
CA PHE A 294 12.53 -27.99 -23.50
C PHE A 294 13.86 -27.90 -22.74
N ARG A 295 14.48 -26.71 -22.74
CA ARG A 295 15.68 -26.41 -21.96
C ARG A 295 15.28 -25.72 -20.67
N ASN A 296 15.39 -26.44 -19.56
CA ASN A 296 15.05 -25.92 -18.24
C ASN A 296 15.90 -24.68 -17.89
N SER A 297 15.27 -23.65 -17.33
CA SER A 297 15.90 -22.36 -16.99
C SER A 297 16.45 -21.56 -18.19
N PHE A 298 16.04 -21.92 -19.41
CA PHE A 298 16.41 -21.22 -20.64
C PHE A 298 15.17 -20.92 -21.48
N ASP A 299 14.39 -21.94 -21.84
CA ASP A 299 13.09 -21.79 -22.50
C ASP A 299 12.00 -21.37 -21.50
N VAL A 300 10.93 -20.75 -21.99
CA VAL A 300 9.83 -20.25 -21.16
C VAL A 300 8.54 -20.95 -21.53
N LEU A 301 7.87 -21.54 -20.54
CA LEU A 301 6.55 -22.12 -20.72
C LEU A 301 5.48 -21.04 -20.49
N ILE A 302 4.75 -20.67 -21.53
CA ILE A 302 3.68 -19.64 -21.48
C ILE A 302 2.29 -20.29 -21.55
N PRO A 303 1.25 -19.73 -20.90
CA PRO A 303 -0.11 -20.26 -21.01
C PRO A 303 -0.66 -20.07 -22.44
N PRO A 304 -1.68 -20.85 -22.85
CA PRO A 304 -2.41 -20.56 -24.07
C PRO A 304 -3.18 -19.25 -23.91
N ASN A 305 -3.26 -18.47 -24.98
CA ASN A 305 -4.01 -17.22 -24.97
C ASN A 305 -5.46 -17.48 -25.42
N LEU A 306 -6.28 -17.95 -24.49
CA LEU A 306 -7.72 -18.17 -24.66
C LEU A 306 -8.56 -16.98 -24.16
N GLY A 307 -7.90 -15.85 -23.89
CA GLY A 307 -8.49 -14.62 -23.36
C GLY A 307 -8.51 -13.49 -24.39
N PRO A 308 -8.98 -12.31 -24.00
CA PRO A 308 -8.87 -11.12 -24.85
C PRO A 308 -7.40 -10.74 -25.09
N TYR A 309 -7.14 -10.00 -26.18
CA TYR A 309 -5.80 -9.48 -26.43
C TYR A 309 -5.39 -8.40 -25.42
N ASN A 310 -6.35 -7.59 -24.95
CA ASN A 310 -6.12 -6.49 -24.01
C ASN A 310 -6.58 -6.81 -22.59
N ASN A 311 -6.12 -6.00 -21.63
CA ASN A 311 -6.34 -6.24 -20.20
C ASN A 311 -7.65 -5.63 -19.67
N GLN A 312 -8.57 -5.21 -20.55
CA GLN A 312 -9.71 -4.39 -20.14
C GLN A 312 -10.91 -5.24 -19.72
N ASN A 313 -11.48 -4.92 -18.55
CA ASN A 313 -12.75 -5.47 -18.04
C ASN A 313 -12.82 -7.00 -17.88
N ILE A 314 -11.69 -7.68 -17.76
CA ILE A 314 -11.60 -9.15 -17.57
C ILE A 314 -12.47 -9.64 -16.40
N TRP A 315 -12.58 -8.84 -15.34
CA TRP A 315 -13.35 -9.16 -14.13
C TRP A 315 -14.84 -9.45 -14.38
N GLN A 316 -15.43 -8.95 -15.47
CA GLN A 316 -16.86 -9.15 -15.78
C GLN A 316 -17.20 -10.63 -16.03
N ASP A 317 -16.26 -11.39 -16.57
CA ASP A 317 -16.41 -12.82 -16.87
C ASP A 317 -15.98 -13.74 -15.72
N LEU A 318 -15.47 -13.16 -14.63
CA LEU A 318 -14.92 -13.93 -13.51
C LEU A 318 -16.00 -14.18 -12.45
N PRO A 319 -16.17 -15.44 -12.01
CA PRO A 319 -17.10 -15.74 -10.93
C PRO A 319 -16.54 -15.27 -9.57
N LEU A 320 -17.48 -15.04 -8.64
CA LEU A 320 -17.16 -14.82 -7.24
C LEU A 320 -16.40 -16.02 -6.66
N LEU A 321 -15.45 -15.73 -5.77
CA LEU A 321 -14.65 -16.74 -5.09
C LEU A 321 -15.39 -17.43 -3.95
N SER A 322 -16.42 -16.78 -3.42
CA SER A 322 -17.35 -17.31 -2.41
C SER A 322 -18.62 -17.91 -3.08
N PRO A 323 -19.21 -19.01 -2.56
CA PRO A 323 -18.77 -19.77 -1.39
C PRO A 323 -17.45 -20.51 -1.63
N VAL A 324 -16.67 -20.70 -0.55
CA VAL A 324 -15.34 -21.34 -0.61
C VAL A 324 -15.44 -22.77 -1.10
N ARG A 325 -16.42 -23.52 -0.58
CA ARG A 325 -16.82 -24.84 -1.09
C ARG A 325 -18.04 -24.69 -1.98
N ARG A 326 -17.98 -25.32 -3.15
CA ARG A 326 -19.03 -25.32 -4.15
C ARG A 326 -19.70 -26.69 -4.24
N LYS A 327 -20.76 -26.77 -5.05
CA LYS A 327 -21.60 -27.97 -5.26
C LYS A 327 -20.76 -29.24 -5.47
N TYR A 328 -19.79 -29.16 -6.38
CA TYR A 328 -18.84 -30.25 -6.59
C TYR A 328 -17.56 -29.96 -5.78
N MET A 329 -17.15 -30.94 -4.99
CA MET A 329 -15.83 -30.99 -4.38
C MET A 329 -14.76 -31.05 -5.46
N LEU A 330 -14.85 -32.00 -6.40
CA LEU A 330 -13.88 -32.17 -7.47
C LEU A 330 -14.59 -32.40 -8.80
N SER A 331 -14.09 -31.78 -9.88
CA SER A 331 -14.49 -32.08 -11.25
C SER A 331 -13.36 -32.58 -12.14
N TYR A 332 -13.69 -33.49 -13.05
CA TYR A 332 -12.85 -34.00 -14.13
C TYR A 332 -13.72 -34.34 -15.34
N TRP A 333 -13.37 -33.83 -16.52
CA TRP A 333 -14.00 -34.24 -17.77
C TRP A 333 -12.96 -34.35 -18.88
N GLY A 334 -12.60 -35.57 -19.24
CA GLY A 334 -11.53 -35.83 -20.20
C GLY A 334 -11.34 -37.31 -20.51
N GLN A 335 -10.66 -37.62 -21.61
CA GLN A 335 -10.40 -39.01 -22.03
C GLN A 335 -8.91 -39.20 -22.30
N PHE A 336 -8.34 -40.32 -21.83
CA PHE A 336 -6.98 -40.69 -22.21
C PHE A 336 -6.97 -41.20 -23.65
N ILE A 337 -6.04 -40.68 -24.47
CA ILE A 337 -5.84 -41.14 -25.85
C ILE A 337 -4.59 -42.04 -25.87
N PRO A 338 -4.71 -43.36 -26.11
CA PRO A 338 -3.56 -44.25 -26.13
C PRO A 338 -2.55 -43.90 -27.23
N PRO A 339 -1.23 -44.08 -27.00
CA PRO A 339 -0.24 -44.00 -28.05
C PRO A 339 -0.54 -45.00 -29.18
N GLY A 340 -0.53 -44.56 -30.44
CA GLY A 340 -0.80 -45.42 -31.60
C GLY A 340 -2.27 -45.54 -32.02
N SER A 341 -3.19 -44.82 -31.37
CA SER A 341 -4.61 -44.72 -31.77
C SER A 341 -4.83 -43.77 -32.96
N GLU A 342 -4.02 -43.88 -34.02
CA GLU A 342 -4.14 -43.03 -35.23
C GLU A 342 -5.45 -43.28 -36.01
N ASN A 343 -6.15 -44.40 -35.74
CA ASN A 343 -7.31 -44.87 -36.49
C ASN A 343 -8.64 -44.94 -35.70
N LEU A 344 -8.73 -44.40 -34.48
CA LEU A 344 -9.94 -44.47 -33.65
C LEU A 344 -10.75 -43.17 -33.64
N SER A 345 -11.50 -42.92 -34.72
CA SER A 345 -12.86 -42.34 -34.67
C SER A 345 -13.52 -42.36 -36.06
N ALA A 346 -14.01 -43.53 -36.47
CA ALA A 346 -15.02 -43.64 -37.52
C ALA A 346 -16.33 -44.03 -36.83
N ASN A 347 -17.33 -43.13 -36.90
CA ASN A 347 -18.78 -43.32 -36.79
C ASN A 347 -19.43 -42.13 -36.07
N ASN A 348 -19.35 -40.94 -36.67
CA ASN A 348 -20.38 -39.91 -36.60
C ASN A 348 -20.06 -38.87 -37.68
N ALA A 349 -21.07 -38.48 -38.47
CA ALA A 349 -20.89 -37.66 -39.66
C ALA A 349 -20.41 -36.22 -39.38
N ASP A 350 -20.36 -35.81 -38.12
CA ASP A 350 -19.78 -34.53 -37.68
C ASP A 350 -18.32 -34.66 -37.18
N ALA A 351 -17.74 -35.88 -37.17
CA ALA A 351 -16.35 -36.15 -36.78
C ALA A 351 -15.37 -36.11 -37.99
N MET A 352 -15.65 -35.28 -39.00
CA MET A 352 -14.87 -35.23 -40.24
C MET A 352 -13.60 -34.36 -40.17
N GLU A 353 -13.22 -33.86 -38.99
CA GLU A 353 -12.06 -32.94 -38.81
C GLU A 353 -10.89 -33.51 -37.99
N VAL A 354 -10.91 -34.78 -37.56
CA VAL A 354 -9.77 -35.39 -36.82
C VAL A 354 -8.60 -35.77 -37.76
N LYS A 355 -8.82 -35.78 -39.08
CA LYS A 355 -7.80 -36.17 -40.07
C LYS A 355 -6.58 -35.23 -40.12
N GLY A 356 -6.71 -33.95 -39.76
CA GLY A 356 -5.59 -33.00 -39.80
C GLY A 356 -4.60 -33.14 -38.64
N TYR A 357 -5.08 -33.57 -37.47
CA TYR A 357 -4.32 -33.52 -36.22
C TYR A 357 -3.37 -34.71 -36.05
N VAL A 358 -3.79 -35.91 -36.48
CA VAL A 358 -2.95 -37.12 -36.43
C VAL A 358 -1.88 -37.09 -37.52
N ASN A 359 -2.22 -36.55 -38.70
CA ASN A 359 -1.32 -36.56 -39.85
C ASN A 359 -0.18 -35.54 -39.74
N ASN A 360 -0.40 -34.33 -39.21
CA ASN A 360 0.67 -33.33 -39.19
C ASN A 360 1.71 -33.53 -38.05
N MET A 361 1.41 -34.36 -37.05
CA MET A 361 2.41 -34.76 -36.03
C MET A 361 3.28 -35.95 -36.49
N PHE A 362 2.84 -36.72 -37.50
CA PHE A 362 3.48 -37.99 -37.89
C PHE A 362 3.77 -38.19 -39.40
N ILE A 363 3.38 -37.28 -40.31
CA ILE A 363 3.66 -37.40 -41.76
C ILE A 363 5.17 -37.27 -42.09
N HIS A 364 5.98 -36.67 -41.22
CA HIS A 364 7.44 -36.60 -41.42
C HIS A 364 8.21 -37.52 -40.46
N ARG A 365 8.02 -38.83 -40.72
CA ARG A 365 8.73 -40.02 -40.21
C ARG A 365 8.17 -40.68 -38.95
N LYS A 366 8.18 -42.02 -39.01
CA LYS A 366 8.09 -42.95 -37.88
C LYS A 366 8.85 -42.39 -36.67
N PRO A 367 8.28 -42.44 -35.45
CA PRO A 367 8.99 -42.03 -34.25
C PRO A 367 10.32 -42.78 -34.17
N LEU A 368 11.46 -42.08 -34.17
CA LEU A 368 12.77 -42.72 -34.07
C LEU A 368 13.00 -43.39 -32.70
N TYR A 369 12.07 -43.18 -31.75
CA TYR A 369 11.86 -44.01 -30.58
C TYR A 369 10.36 -44.14 -30.36
N VAL A 370 9.72 -45.12 -31.02
CA VAL A 370 8.65 -45.85 -30.34
C VAL A 370 9.38 -46.52 -29.18
N VAL A 371 9.42 -45.86 -28.02
CA VAL A 371 9.70 -46.60 -26.79
C VAL A 371 8.61 -47.66 -26.76
N ASP A 372 9.05 -48.90 -26.88
CA ASP A 372 8.23 -50.09 -26.79
C ASP A 372 7.39 -49.95 -25.50
N THR A 373 6.13 -49.52 -25.61
CA THR A 373 5.21 -49.32 -24.49
C THR A 373 4.76 -50.67 -23.89
N SER A 374 5.41 -51.76 -24.28
CA SER A 374 5.31 -53.09 -23.68
C SER A 374 5.93 -53.19 -22.28
N THR A 375 6.48 -52.11 -21.71
CA THR A 375 6.76 -52.05 -20.27
C THR A 375 5.44 -52.02 -19.46
N SER A 376 5.04 -53.19 -18.96
CA SER A 376 3.82 -53.49 -18.21
C SER A 376 3.42 -52.49 -17.11
N VAL A 377 4.38 -51.77 -16.52
CA VAL A 377 4.16 -50.88 -15.37
C VAL A 377 3.31 -49.65 -15.72
N TYR A 378 3.52 -49.02 -16.88
CA TYR A 378 2.78 -47.81 -17.26
C TYR A 378 1.32 -48.11 -17.61
N SER A 379 1.04 -49.24 -18.26
CA SER A 379 -0.33 -49.71 -18.50
C SER A 379 -1.07 -50.03 -17.20
N HIS A 380 -0.38 -50.52 -16.16
CA HIS A 380 -1.01 -50.79 -14.87
C HIS A 380 -1.37 -49.51 -14.11
N ILE A 381 -0.51 -48.49 -14.13
CA ILE A 381 -0.79 -47.19 -13.50
C ILE A 381 -1.93 -46.48 -14.21
N GLU A 382 -1.95 -46.50 -15.55
CA GLU A 382 -3.03 -45.93 -16.35
C GLU A 382 -4.38 -46.60 -16.03
N GLN A 383 -4.42 -47.94 -16.05
CA GLN A 383 -5.62 -48.70 -15.68
C GLN A 383 -6.05 -48.42 -14.24
N ALA A 384 -5.10 -48.25 -13.31
CA ALA A 384 -5.39 -47.88 -11.92
C ALA A 384 -5.97 -46.46 -11.80
N ILE A 385 -5.49 -45.49 -12.58
CA ILE A 385 -6.06 -44.14 -12.63
C ILE A 385 -7.49 -44.21 -13.18
N ILE A 386 -7.70 -44.86 -14.33
CA ILE A 386 -9.03 -44.97 -14.96
C ILE A 386 -10.01 -45.71 -14.03
N SER A 387 -9.59 -46.81 -13.39
CA SER A 387 -10.44 -47.55 -12.46
C SER A 387 -10.78 -46.73 -11.22
N SER A 388 -9.82 -45.97 -10.68
CA SER A 388 -10.05 -45.06 -9.56
C SER A 388 -11.02 -43.94 -9.91
N LEU A 389 -10.85 -43.31 -11.08
CA LEU A 389 -11.77 -42.26 -11.56
C LEU A 389 -13.19 -42.80 -11.80
N LYS A 390 -13.32 -44.01 -12.36
CA LYS A 390 -14.62 -44.69 -12.48
C LYS A 390 -15.24 -45.00 -11.11
N SER A 391 -14.42 -45.35 -10.12
CA SER A 391 -14.91 -45.57 -8.75
C SER A 391 -15.45 -44.28 -8.12
N PHE A 392 -14.84 -43.13 -8.42
CA PHE A 392 -15.34 -41.82 -7.98
C PHE A 392 -16.67 -41.48 -8.63
N GLN A 393 -16.83 -41.82 -9.91
CA GLN A 393 -18.08 -41.65 -10.65
C GLN A 393 -19.23 -42.51 -10.09
N SER A 394 -18.95 -43.75 -9.65
CA SER A 394 -19.97 -44.68 -9.15
C SER A 394 -20.33 -44.52 -7.66
N SER A 395 -19.57 -43.73 -6.90
CA SER A 395 -19.80 -43.57 -5.46
C SER A 395 -21.09 -42.77 -5.19
N LEU A 396 -22.06 -43.39 -4.52
CA LEU A 396 -23.40 -42.84 -4.20
C LEU A 396 -23.39 -41.62 -3.23
N VAL A 397 -22.22 -41.20 -2.75
CA VAL A 397 -22.01 -40.07 -1.81
C VAL A 397 -21.50 -38.82 -2.55
N SER A 398 -21.44 -38.84 -3.89
CA SER A 398 -20.50 -38.01 -4.64
C SER A 398 -20.91 -36.55 -4.85
N ASN A 399 -20.34 -35.66 -4.04
CA ASN A 399 -20.05 -34.28 -4.46
C ASN A 399 -18.96 -34.25 -5.57
N TYR A 400 -18.81 -35.28 -6.40
CA TYR A 400 -17.76 -35.40 -7.42
C TYR A 400 -18.41 -35.44 -8.81
N PHE A 401 -17.84 -34.71 -9.76
CA PHE A 401 -18.20 -34.82 -11.17
C PHE A 401 -17.02 -35.39 -11.94
N VAL A 402 -17.04 -36.68 -12.26
CA VAL A 402 -15.95 -37.34 -12.98
C VAL A 402 -16.52 -38.06 -14.18
N ASP A 403 -16.12 -37.63 -15.36
CA ASP A 403 -16.39 -38.32 -16.61
C ASP A 403 -15.07 -38.55 -17.37
N VAL A 404 -14.78 -39.83 -17.58
CA VAL A 404 -13.56 -40.31 -18.24
C VAL A 404 -13.78 -40.67 -19.71
N SER A 405 -14.99 -40.42 -20.22
CA SER A 405 -15.39 -40.69 -21.60
C SER A 405 -15.94 -39.43 -22.25
N CYS A 406 -15.45 -39.07 -23.44
CA CYS A 406 -16.03 -37.91 -24.12
C CYS A 406 -17.41 -38.20 -24.74
N GLY A 407 -17.84 -39.47 -24.78
CA GLY A 407 -19.16 -39.90 -25.23
C GLY A 407 -19.53 -39.32 -26.60
N GLU A 408 -20.78 -38.85 -26.73
CA GLU A 408 -21.28 -38.17 -27.92
C GLU A 408 -20.75 -36.74 -28.09
N HIS A 409 -20.11 -36.17 -27.07
CA HIS A 409 -19.63 -34.78 -27.06
C HIS A 409 -18.26 -34.61 -27.72
N GLY A 410 -17.54 -35.71 -27.96
CA GLY A 410 -16.28 -35.74 -28.68
C GLY A 410 -15.10 -35.09 -27.93
N VAL A 411 -13.90 -35.30 -28.48
CA VAL A 411 -12.65 -34.73 -27.98
C VAL A 411 -12.47 -33.33 -28.57
N ALA A 412 -12.23 -32.34 -27.71
CA ALA A 412 -11.97 -30.96 -28.10
C ALA A 412 -10.48 -30.67 -28.31
N VAL A 413 -9.63 -31.12 -27.39
CA VAL A 413 -8.16 -30.89 -27.40
C VAL A 413 -7.44 -32.07 -26.81
N GLY A 414 -6.41 -32.58 -27.49
CA GLY A 414 -5.54 -33.64 -26.98
C GLY A 414 -4.99 -34.51 -28.10
N GLY A 415 -3.85 -35.14 -27.86
CA GLY A 415 -3.18 -36.03 -28.82
C GLY A 415 -2.83 -37.39 -28.21
N PRO A 416 -2.28 -38.32 -29.01
CA PRO A 416 -1.86 -39.63 -28.53
C PRO A 416 -0.86 -39.53 -27.37
N GLY A 417 -1.12 -40.29 -26.29
CA GLY A 417 -0.34 -40.29 -25.06
C GLY A 417 -0.69 -39.18 -24.05
N ASP A 418 -1.73 -38.38 -24.31
CA ASP A 418 -2.18 -37.27 -23.46
C ASP A 418 -3.63 -37.47 -22.94
N TRP A 419 -3.99 -36.70 -21.92
CA TRP A 419 -5.34 -36.63 -21.35
C TRP A 419 -6.15 -35.51 -21.99
N ALA A 420 -6.96 -35.89 -22.97
CA ALA A 420 -7.72 -34.95 -23.77
C ALA A 420 -8.90 -34.31 -23.01
N LEU A 421 -9.28 -33.11 -23.44
CA LEU A 421 -10.45 -32.37 -23.00
C LEU A 421 -11.68 -32.76 -23.80
N CYS A 422 -12.81 -32.98 -23.12
CA CYS A 422 -14.08 -33.30 -23.77
C CYS A 422 -14.97 -32.05 -23.96
N GLY A 423 -15.87 -32.12 -24.95
CA GLY A 423 -16.98 -31.17 -25.15
C GLY A 423 -16.57 -29.72 -25.43
N THR A 424 -17.52 -28.79 -25.33
CA THR A 424 -17.29 -27.36 -25.60
C THR A 424 -16.76 -26.61 -24.38
N GLU A 425 -16.11 -25.45 -24.60
CA GLU A 425 -15.68 -24.56 -23.50
C GLU A 425 -16.86 -24.18 -22.58
N ALA A 426 -18.03 -23.87 -23.15
CA ALA A 426 -19.23 -23.54 -22.40
C ALA A 426 -19.71 -24.68 -21.49
N GLY A 427 -19.68 -25.92 -22.00
CA GLY A 427 -20.04 -27.11 -21.21
C GLY A 427 -19.06 -27.34 -20.06
N ARG A 428 -17.75 -27.19 -20.30
CA ARG A 428 -16.72 -27.31 -19.24
C ARG A 428 -16.87 -26.20 -18.20
N LYS A 429 -17.08 -24.96 -18.62
CA LYS A 429 -17.32 -23.80 -17.74
C LYS A 429 -18.45 -24.08 -16.74
N GLU A 430 -19.58 -24.62 -17.20
CA GLU A 430 -20.73 -24.92 -16.34
C GLU A 430 -20.39 -25.87 -15.18
N LYS A 431 -19.47 -26.82 -15.41
CA LYS A 431 -19.03 -27.77 -14.37
C LYS A 431 -17.96 -27.17 -13.48
N ILE A 432 -16.96 -26.48 -14.04
CA ILE A 432 -15.84 -25.90 -13.29
C ILE A 432 -16.31 -24.78 -12.36
N ILE A 433 -17.24 -23.92 -12.79
CA ILE A 433 -17.78 -22.83 -11.95
C ILE A 433 -18.50 -23.35 -10.71
N GLN A 434 -19.02 -24.58 -10.76
CA GLN A 434 -19.68 -25.26 -9.63
C GLN A 434 -18.72 -26.13 -8.81
N SER A 435 -17.42 -26.15 -9.16
CA SER A 435 -16.40 -27.02 -8.56
C SER A 435 -15.44 -26.27 -7.66
N THR A 436 -15.12 -26.87 -6.52
CA THR A 436 -14.11 -26.37 -5.56
C THR A 436 -12.71 -26.65 -6.08
N PHE A 437 -12.49 -27.90 -6.52
CA PHE A 437 -11.25 -28.40 -7.11
C PHE A 437 -11.51 -28.91 -8.54
N THR A 438 -10.52 -28.77 -9.41
CA THR A 438 -10.54 -29.35 -10.76
C THR A 438 -9.32 -30.24 -10.93
N LEU A 439 -9.55 -31.52 -11.18
CA LEU A 439 -8.49 -32.49 -11.41
C LEU A 439 -7.88 -32.25 -12.80
N ILE A 440 -6.55 -32.24 -12.85
CA ILE A 440 -5.74 -32.09 -14.06
C ILE A 440 -4.71 -33.23 -14.01
N ILE A 441 -4.65 -34.05 -15.04
CA ILE A 441 -3.74 -35.19 -15.08
C ILE A 441 -2.62 -34.84 -16.06
N SER A 442 -1.38 -34.95 -15.59
CA SER A 442 -0.21 -34.71 -16.44
C SER A 442 -0.02 -35.82 -17.48
N PRO A 443 0.63 -35.55 -18.62
CA PRO A 443 0.94 -36.56 -19.61
C PRO A 443 1.73 -37.72 -18.99
N LEU A 444 1.37 -38.97 -19.34
CA LEU A 444 2.09 -40.17 -18.88
C LEU A 444 3.33 -40.45 -19.72
N ASN A 445 3.40 -39.89 -20.93
CA ASN A 445 4.49 -40.08 -21.85
C ASN A 445 5.65 -39.12 -21.53
N ASN A 446 6.82 -39.66 -21.14
CA ASN A 446 8.04 -38.87 -20.90
C ASN A 446 8.51 -38.09 -22.14
N ALA A 447 8.03 -38.43 -23.34
CA ALA A 447 8.29 -37.64 -24.55
C ALA A 447 7.53 -36.31 -24.58
N LEU A 448 6.50 -36.12 -23.75
CA LEU A 448 5.71 -34.89 -23.65
C LEU A 448 6.06 -34.17 -22.34
N TYR A 449 6.55 -32.93 -22.46
CA TYR A 449 6.87 -32.09 -21.30
C TYR A 449 5.67 -31.27 -20.83
N SER A 450 4.96 -30.68 -21.79
CA SER A 450 3.71 -29.94 -21.59
C SER A 450 2.85 -30.06 -22.84
N THR A 451 1.53 -30.09 -22.69
CA THR A 451 0.58 -30.17 -23.80
C THR A 451 -0.43 -29.03 -23.73
N LEU A 452 -1.03 -28.71 -24.87
CA LEU A 452 -2.07 -27.68 -24.94
C LEU A 452 -3.31 -28.07 -24.12
N ALA A 453 -3.68 -29.36 -24.08
CA ALA A 453 -4.78 -29.86 -23.25
C ALA A 453 -4.50 -29.63 -21.76
N PHE A 454 -3.30 -29.98 -21.29
CA PHE A 454 -2.87 -29.75 -19.91
C PHE A 454 -2.93 -28.26 -19.55
N GLN A 455 -2.31 -27.39 -20.36
CA GLN A 455 -2.29 -25.95 -20.08
C GLN A 455 -3.67 -25.31 -20.14
N SER A 456 -4.53 -25.74 -21.07
CA SER A 456 -5.90 -25.23 -21.18
C SER A 456 -6.73 -25.55 -19.95
N ARG A 457 -6.54 -26.72 -19.33
CA ARG A 457 -7.22 -27.09 -18.09
C ARG A 457 -6.80 -26.23 -16.91
N VAL A 458 -5.50 -25.93 -16.81
CA VAL A 458 -4.97 -25.03 -15.77
C VAL A 458 -5.59 -23.64 -15.96
N TYR A 459 -5.60 -23.14 -17.19
CA TYR A 459 -6.21 -21.86 -17.55
C TYR A 459 -7.70 -21.80 -17.17
N GLU A 460 -8.51 -22.78 -17.60
CA GLU A 460 -9.95 -22.82 -17.31
C GLU A 460 -10.25 -22.93 -15.81
N ALA A 461 -9.48 -23.75 -15.08
CA ALA A 461 -9.63 -23.89 -13.64
C ALA A 461 -9.42 -22.56 -12.91
N LEU A 462 -8.32 -21.85 -13.21
CA LEU A 462 -8.02 -20.56 -12.60
C LEU A 462 -9.01 -19.46 -13.02
N LYS A 463 -9.38 -19.38 -14.31
CA LYS A 463 -10.39 -18.43 -14.85
C LYS A 463 -11.68 -18.52 -14.05
N HIS A 464 -12.17 -19.74 -13.81
CA HIS A 464 -13.43 -19.98 -13.09
C HIS A 464 -13.27 -20.12 -11.57
N GLY A 465 -12.08 -19.81 -11.05
CA GLY A 465 -11.77 -19.80 -9.62
C GLY A 465 -11.94 -21.17 -8.96
N SER A 466 -11.63 -22.26 -9.65
CA SER A 466 -11.49 -23.61 -9.09
C SER A 466 -10.02 -23.88 -8.80
N VAL A 467 -9.70 -24.60 -7.71
CA VAL A 467 -8.31 -24.92 -7.37
C VAL A 467 -7.81 -26.07 -8.26
N PRO A 468 -6.74 -25.88 -9.04
CA PRO A 468 -6.14 -26.97 -9.82
C PRO A 468 -5.57 -28.05 -8.90
N VAL A 469 -5.96 -29.31 -9.13
CA VAL A 469 -5.36 -30.49 -8.50
C VAL A 469 -4.62 -31.26 -9.58
N ILE A 470 -3.30 -31.17 -9.58
CA ILE A 470 -2.43 -31.72 -10.61
C ILE A 470 -1.96 -33.10 -10.15
N LEU A 471 -2.30 -34.12 -10.94
CA LEU A 471 -1.89 -35.49 -10.74
C LEU A 471 -0.69 -35.80 -11.66
N GLY A 472 0.44 -36.10 -11.04
CA GLY A 472 1.74 -36.37 -11.65
C GLY A 472 2.68 -35.15 -11.68
N SER A 473 3.98 -35.45 -11.69
CA SER A 473 5.07 -34.48 -11.53
C SER A 473 5.75 -34.08 -12.85
N LEU A 474 5.30 -34.63 -13.98
CA LEU A 474 5.95 -34.43 -15.28
C LEU A 474 5.44 -33.18 -16.02
N GLY A 475 4.22 -32.72 -15.72
CA GLY A 475 3.65 -31.53 -16.34
C GLY A 475 4.13 -30.25 -15.65
N GLN A 476 4.92 -29.42 -16.35
CA GLN A 476 5.32 -28.10 -15.83
C GLN A 476 4.18 -27.08 -16.04
N LEU A 477 4.09 -26.14 -15.11
CA LEU A 477 3.10 -25.07 -15.11
C LEU A 477 3.69 -23.79 -15.71
N PRO A 478 2.84 -22.92 -16.29
CA PRO A 478 3.34 -21.74 -16.99
C PRO A 478 4.04 -20.80 -16.01
N PHE A 479 5.12 -20.17 -16.48
CA PHE A 479 5.96 -19.25 -15.71
C PHE A 479 6.44 -19.82 -14.35
N SER A 480 6.66 -21.13 -14.26
CA SER A 480 6.99 -21.80 -12.99
C SER A 480 8.33 -21.39 -12.35
N GLU A 481 9.18 -20.63 -13.07
CA GLU A 481 10.40 -20.03 -12.50
C GLU A 481 10.07 -18.90 -11.52
N VAL A 482 9.02 -18.12 -11.83
CA VAL A 482 8.63 -16.96 -11.03
C VAL A 482 7.35 -17.20 -10.23
N LEU A 483 6.44 -18.06 -10.70
CA LEU A 483 5.18 -18.38 -10.03
C LEU A 483 5.32 -19.61 -9.13
N ARG A 484 5.05 -19.39 -7.83
CA ARG A 484 5.00 -20.40 -6.78
C ARG A 484 3.65 -21.11 -6.78
N TRP A 485 3.56 -22.14 -7.62
CA TRP A 485 2.34 -22.92 -7.82
C TRP A 485 1.84 -23.67 -6.59
N ASP A 486 2.69 -23.91 -5.59
CA ASP A 486 2.30 -24.42 -4.27
C ASP A 486 1.33 -23.50 -3.52
N LEU A 487 1.25 -22.21 -3.89
CA LEU A 487 0.31 -21.25 -3.31
C LEU A 487 -1.05 -21.21 -4.02
N ALA A 488 -1.19 -21.83 -5.19
CA ALA A 488 -2.40 -21.72 -6.04
C ALA A 488 -2.95 -23.07 -6.52
N ALA A 489 -2.15 -24.14 -6.48
CA ALA A 489 -2.49 -25.47 -6.96
C ALA A 489 -2.00 -26.55 -5.99
N ILE A 490 -2.63 -27.72 -6.05
CA ILE A 490 -2.25 -28.90 -5.29
C ILE A 490 -1.60 -29.89 -6.25
N VAL A 491 -0.34 -30.26 -6.02
CA VAL A 491 0.38 -31.23 -6.85
C VAL A 491 0.53 -32.55 -6.10
N LEU A 492 0.07 -33.64 -6.71
CA LEU A 492 0.10 -34.99 -6.15
C LEU A 492 0.81 -35.96 -7.10
N PRO A 493 1.65 -36.89 -6.61
CA PRO A 493 2.18 -37.97 -7.44
C PRO A 493 1.06 -38.87 -8.02
N MET A 494 1.25 -39.35 -9.25
CA MET A 494 0.27 -40.23 -9.95
C MET A 494 -0.26 -41.40 -9.09
N PRO A 495 0.58 -42.14 -8.32
CA PRO A 495 0.10 -43.29 -7.54
C PRO A 495 -0.90 -42.94 -6.43
N ARG A 496 -0.99 -41.67 -6.01
CA ARG A 496 -1.91 -41.22 -4.94
C ARG A 496 -3.33 -40.94 -5.42
N VAL A 497 -3.68 -41.33 -6.65
CA VAL A 497 -5.01 -41.10 -7.23
C VAL A 497 -6.15 -41.58 -6.33
N THR A 498 -5.99 -42.74 -5.66
CA THR A 498 -7.00 -43.31 -4.74
C THR A 498 -7.19 -42.52 -3.46
N GLU A 499 -6.18 -41.75 -3.04
CA GLU A 499 -6.17 -40.95 -1.81
C GLU A 499 -6.79 -39.57 -1.99
N ILE A 500 -7.01 -39.11 -3.23
CA ILE A 500 -7.52 -37.78 -3.55
C ILE A 500 -8.77 -37.41 -2.73
N PRO A 501 -9.81 -38.27 -2.63
CA PRO A 501 -11.01 -37.91 -1.89
C PRO A 501 -10.75 -37.59 -0.42
N PHE A 502 -9.94 -38.41 0.26
CA PHE A 502 -9.55 -38.20 1.65
C PHE A 502 -8.69 -36.94 1.79
N TYR A 503 -7.69 -36.79 0.91
CA TYR A 503 -6.75 -35.68 0.95
C TYR A 503 -7.45 -34.33 0.77
N LEU A 504 -8.32 -34.19 -0.24
CA LEU A 504 -9.02 -32.93 -0.49
C LEU A 504 -10.04 -32.59 0.60
N GLN A 505 -10.68 -33.58 1.22
CA GLN A 505 -11.59 -33.35 2.35
C GLN A 505 -10.87 -32.83 3.60
N SER A 506 -9.57 -33.11 3.75
CA SER A 506 -8.79 -32.66 4.91
C SER A 506 -8.43 -31.17 4.90
N PHE A 507 -8.55 -30.49 3.75
CA PHE A 507 -8.21 -29.07 3.65
C PHE A 507 -9.26 -28.22 4.38
N PRO A 508 -8.87 -27.31 5.28
CA PRO A 508 -9.78 -26.38 5.92
C PRO A 508 -10.16 -25.23 4.97
N ASP A 509 -11.26 -24.54 5.27
CA ASP A 509 -11.85 -23.54 4.37
C ASP A 509 -10.93 -22.33 4.17
N GLU A 510 -10.17 -21.92 5.19
CA GLU A 510 -9.19 -20.84 5.09
C GLU A 510 -8.08 -21.15 4.08
N GLN A 511 -7.63 -22.40 4.01
CA GLN A 511 -6.59 -22.82 3.06
C GLN A 511 -7.15 -22.90 1.64
N ILE A 512 -8.37 -23.42 1.47
CA ILE A 512 -9.05 -23.43 0.17
C ILE A 512 -9.27 -21.99 -0.32
N ALA A 513 -9.73 -21.09 0.56
CA ALA A 513 -9.91 -19.68 0.22
C ALA A 513 -8.59 -19.01 -0.20
N ALA A 514 -7.48 -19.33 0.49
CA ALA A 514 -6.15 -18.82 0.13
C ALA A 514 -5.70 -19.32 -1.25
N LEU A 515 -5.82 -20.62 -1.53
CA LEU A 515 -5.47 -21.21 -2.84
C LEU A 515 -6.29 -20.59 -3.97
N ARG A 516 -7.62 -20.44 -3.77
CA ARG A 516 -8.53 -19.84 -4.76
C ARG A 516 -8.19 -18.38 -5.03
N LEU A 517 -7.90 -17.62 -3.97
CA LEU A 517 -7.53 -16.21 -4.07
C LEU A 517 -6.18 -16.04 -4.78
N GLN A 518 -5.18 -16.87 -4.46
CA GLN A 518 -3.90 -16.82 -5.15
C GLN A 518 -4.02 -17.25 -6.61
N GLY A 519 -4.80 -18.30 -6.91
CA GLY A 519 -5.08 -18.71 -8.28
C GLY A 519 -5.75 -17.60 -9.11
N ARG A 520 -6.67 -16.84 -8.48
CA ARG A 520 -7.26 -15.63 -9.07
C ARG A 520 -6.21 -14.57 -9.37
N VAL A 521 -5.29 -14.31 -8.45
CA VAL A 521 -4.17 -13.35 -8.65
C VAL A 521 -3.28 -13.80 -9.81
N PHE A 522 -2.87 -15.08 -9.84
CA PHE A 522 -2.04 -15.60 -10.92
C PHE A 522 -2.71 -15.43 -12.28
N PHE A 523 -4.00 -15.77 -12.36
CA PHE A 523 -4.77 -15.59 -13.58
C PHE A 523 -4.84 -14.11 -14.00
N GLN A 524 -5.32 -13.24 -13.12
CA GLN A 524 -5.59 -11.84 -13.44
C GLN A 524 -4.32 -11.05 -13.73
N ASN A 525 -3.19 -11.35 -13.09
CA ASN A 525 -1.98 -10.57 -13.24
C ASN A 525 -1.03 -11.11 -14.31
N TYR A 526 -1.11 -12.41 -14.67
CA TYR A 526 -0.09 -13.02 -15.54
C TYR A 526 -0.63 -13.81 -16.73
N LEU A 527 -1.86 -14.36 -16.65
CA LEU A 527 -2.32 -15.36 -17.63
C LEU A 527 -3.55 -14.92 -18.44
N SER A 528 -4.30 -13.92 -17.98
CA SER A 528 -5.68 -13.67 -18.45
C SER A 528 -5.83 -13.03 -19.82
N SER A 529 -4.75 -12.47 -20.38
CA SER A 529 -4.76 -11.78 -21.67
C SER A 529 -3.37 -11.76 -22.30
N LEU A 530 -3.32 -11.52 -23.61
CA LEU A 530 -2.08 -11.56 -24.36
C LEU A 530 -1.05 -10.52 -23.90
N GLN A 531 -1.50 -9.29 -23.60
CA GLN A 531 -0.63 -8.24 -23.09
C GLN A 531 0.04 -8.66 -21.76
N LEU A 532 -0.70 -9.27 -20.81
CA LEU A 532 -0.11 -9.77 -19.57
C LEU A 532 0.85 -10.94 -19.77
N ILE A 533 0.58 -11.82 -20.73
CA ILE A 533 1.49 -12.93 -21.07
C ILE A 533 2.82 -12.36 -21.57
N PHE A 534 2.80 -11.34 -22.43
CA PHE A 534 4.02 -10.66 -22.88
C PHE A 534 4.73 -9.92 -21.74
N ASP A 535 4.01 -9.15 -20.92
CA ASP A 535 4.58 -8.42 -19.80
C ASP A 535 5.24 -9.39 -18.80
N THR A 536 4.61 -10.54 -18.54
CA THR A 536 5.15 -11.60 -17.67
C THR A 536 6.36 -12.28 -18.29
N LEU A 537 6.34 -12.59 -19.58
CA LEU A 537 7.49 -13.16 -20.30
C LEU A 537 8.70 -12.22 -20.22
N LEU A 538 8.51 -10.94 -20.49
CA LEU A 538 9.56 -9.92 -20.39
C LEU A 538 10.08 -9.80 -18.96
N ALA A 539 9.17 -9.80 -17.98
CA ALA A 539 9.54 -9.70 -16.57
C ALA A 539 10.29 -10.93 -16.06
N GLU A 540 9.92 -12.14 -16.49
CA GLU A 540 10.63 -13.38 -16.16
C GLU A 540 12.05 -13.35 -16.71
N VAL A 541 12.22 -13.04 -18.00
CA VAL A 541 13.55 -12.95 -18.64
C VAL A 541 14.39 -11.84 -17.99
N ARG A 542 13.80 -10.66 -17.74
CA ARG A 542 14.46 -9.55 -17.04
C ARG A 542 14.94 -9.97 -15.65
N THR A 543 14.10 -10.69 -14.90
CA THR A 543 14.41 -11.18 -13.55
C THR A 543 15.53 -12.23 -13.60
N ARG A 544 15.50 -13.12 -14.60
CA ARG A 544 16.56 -14.09 -14.86
C ARG A 544 17.91 -13.43 -15.14
N LEU A 545 17.90 -12.29 -15.82
CA LEU A 545 19.08 -11.44 -16.09
C LEU A 545 19.45 -10.51 -14.92
N GLN A 546 18.67 -10.50 -13.83
CA GLN A 546 18.87 -9.66 -12.65
C GLN A 546 18.84 -8.15 -12.95
N ILE A 547 18.12 -7.72 -13.99
CA ILE A 547 17.99 -6.31 -14.35
C ILE A 547 16.77 -5.69 -13.62
N PRO A 548 16.90 -4.52 -12.98
CA PRO A 548 15.77 -3.86 -12.32
C PRO A 548 14.63 -3.54 -13.28
N ALA A 549 13.41 -3.54 -12.75
CA ALA A 549 12.24 -3.09 -13.48
C ALA A 549 12.38 -1.59 -13.79
N HIS A 550 11.69 -1.14 -14.82
CA HIS A 550 11.58 0.29 -15.06
C HIS A 550 10.89 0.97 -13.85
N PRO A 551 11.40 2.11 -13.37
CA PRO A 551 10.74 2.89 -12.33
C PRO A 551 9.29 3.19 -12.67
N ILE A 552 8.38 3.04 -11.70
CA ILE A 552 7.00 3.48 -11.89
C ILE A 552 6.98 5.01 -12.08
N ARG A 553 6.10 5.49 -12.98
CA ARG A 553 5.98 6.93 -13.24
C ARG A 553 5.33 7.67 -12.07
N ASP A 554 5.82 8.88 -11.81
CA ASP A 554 5.14 9.86 -10.96
C ASP A 554 4.16 10.70 -11.78
N GLU A 555 3.16 11.28 -11.11
CA GLU A 555 2.23 12.23 -11.71
C GLU A 555 2.81 13.66 -11.64
N PRO A 556 2.91 14.40 -12.76
CA PRO A 556 3.42 15.77 -12.74
C PRO A 556 2.54 16.70 -11.88
N SER A 557 3.16 17.45 -10.97
CA SER A 557 2.47 18.44 -10.13
C SER A 557 2.45 19.84 -10.76
N ILE A 558 1.54 20.05 -11.69
CA ILE A 558 1.39 21.35 -12.35
C ILE A 558 0.82 22.36 -11.33
N SER A 559 1.56 23.42 -11.02
CA SER A 559 1.08 24.47 -10.12
C SER A 559 -0.11 25.22 -10.71
N VAL A 560 -1.09 25.60 -9.87
CA VAL A 560 -2.17 26.51 -10.28
C VAL A 560 -1.63 27.91 -10.55
N PHE A 561 -0.54 28.30 -9.90
CA PHE A 561 0.03 29.64 -9.99
C PHE A 561 1.12 29.72 -11.06
N PRO A 562 1.19 30.82 -11.83
CA PRO A 562 2.33 31.06 -12.70
C PRO A 562 3.59 31.30 -11.86
N ALA A 563 4.78 31.01 -12.41
CA ALA A 563 6.06 31.12 -11.69
C ALA A 563 6.36 32.53 -11.12
N SER A 564 5.70 33.57 -11.63
CA SER A 564 5.83 34.96 -11.15
C SER A 564 4.87 35.32 -10.01
N PHE A 565 3.95 34.43 -9.63
CA PHE A 565 2.95 34.72 -8.61
C PHE A 565 3.57 34.69 -7.21
N ILE A 566 3.32 35.74 -6.43
CA ILE A 566 3.71 35.83 -5.03
C ILE A 566 2.41 35.85 -4.20
N PRO A 567 2.13 34.81 -3.40
CA PRO A 567 0.90 34.75 -2.63
C PRO A 567 0.85 35.86 -1.57
N LEU A 568 -0.32 36.48 -1.41
CA LEU A 568 -0.57 37.43 -0.34
C LEU A 568 -0.49 36.71 1.01
N LYS A 569 0.24 37.28 1.98
CA LYS A 569 0.40 36.67 3.30
C LYS A 569 -0.84 36.87 4.17
N TYR A 570 -1.31 35.78 4.78
CA TYR A 570 -2.34 35.83 5.81
C TYR A 570 -1.77 36.30 7.14
N GLN A 571 -2.30 37.39 7.67
CA GLN A 571 -1.98 37.94 9.00
C GLN A 571 -3.15 37.62 9.95
N GLY A 572 -3.36 36.34 10.24
CA GLY A 572 -4.30 35.92 11.29
C GLY A 572 -3.67 36.07 12.68
N PRO A 573 -4.48 36.05 13.76
CA PRO A 573 -3.96 35.93 15.11
C PRO A 573 -3.07 34.68 15.21
N ASP A 574 -1.97 34.79 15.95
CA ASP A 574 -1.19 33.63 16.33
C ASP A 574 -2.10 32.67 17.09
N MET A 575 -2.08 31.39 16.69
CA MET A 575 -2.90 30.40 17.35
C MET A 575 -2.36 30.19 18.75
N GLU A 576 -3.25 30.30 19.74
CA GLU A 576 -2.91 29.83 21.08
C GLU A 576 -2.53 28.35 21.00
N PRO A 577 -1.44 27.93 21.67
CA PRO A 577 -1.03 26.54 21.65
C PRO A 577 -2.17 25.66 22.18
N GLU A 578 -2.68 24.76 21.34
CA GLU A 578 -3.80 23.88 21.69
C GLU A 578 -3.47 22.93 22.87
N SER A 579 -2.18 22.72 23.16
CA SER A 579 -1.70 21.97 24.31
C SER A 579 -0.39 22.53 24.88
N ASP A 580 -0.17 22.30 26.18
CA ASP A 580 1.11 22.54 26.87
C ASP A 580 2.19 21.51 26.51
N GLU A 581 1.87 20.53 25.65
CA GLU A 581 2.74 19.40 25.35
C GLU A 581 3.82 19.76 24.34
N LEU A 582 5.02 19.22 24.55
CA LEU A 582 6.10 19.25 23.57
C LEU A 582 5.93 18.05 22.64
N LEU A 583 5.58 18.30 21.38
CA LEU A 583 5.22 17.25 20.42
C LEU A 583 6.37 16.83 19.49
N GLY A 584 7.52 17.48 19.62
CA GLY A 584 8.64 17.33 18.69
C GLY A 584 9.28 18.67 18.34
N PRO A 585 10.46 18.63 17.73
CA PRO A 585 11.03 19.77 17.02
C PRO A 585 10.21 20.15 15.78
N VAL A 586 10.28 21.43 15.41
CA VAL A 586 9.90 21.88 14.07
C VAL A 586 11.16 21.88 13.22
N GLU A 587 11.18 21.06 12.17
CA GLU A 587 12.37 20.81 11.34
C GLU A 587 12.12 21.25 9.91
N SER A 588 13.19 21.53 9.17
CA SER A 588 13.10 21.76 7.73
C SER A 588 12.66 20.49 6.99
N PRO A 589 12.05 20.62 5.80
CA PRO A 589 11.66 19.47 4.99
C PRO A 589 12.85 18.52 4.73
N PHE A 590 12.66 17.25 5.02
CA PHE A 590 13.61 16.15 4.81
C PHE A 590 12.93 15.05 3.97
N PRO A 591 13.36 14.82 2.72
CA PRO A 591 12.76 13.83 1.83
C PRO A 591 13.16 12.40 2.24
N SER A 592 12.29 11.43 1.96
CA SER A 592 12.62 10.00 2.06
C SER A 592 13.64 9.61 0.99
N GLU A 593 14.54 8.68 1.30
CA GLU A 593 15.48 8.14 0.33
C GLU A 593 14.78 7.16 -0.63
N THR A 594 14.83 7.46 -1.92
CA THR A 594 14.20 6.63 -2.95
C THR A 594 15.13 5.48 -3.36
N TYR A 595 14.53 4.38 -3.82
CA TYR A 595 15.23 3.36 -4.61
C TYR A 595 16.39 2.65 -3.90
N ARG A 596 16.35 2.59 -2.56
CA ARG A 596 17.38 2.00 -1.68
C ARG A 596 17.81 0.59 -2.09
N TYR A 597 16.89 -0.19 -2.68
CA TYR A 597 17.10 -1.59 -3.00
C TYR A 597 17.14 -1.89 -4.49
N ASN A 598 17.29 -0.91 -5.39
CA ASN A 598 17.15 -1.13 -6.84
C ASN A 598 17.87 -2.36 -7.40
N PHE A 599 19.11 -2.61 -6.96
CA PHE A 599 19.94 -3.72 -7.43
C PHE A 599 19.87 -4.97 -6.55
N SER A 600 19.36 -4.88 -5.31
CA SER A 600 19.15 -6.04 -4.44
C SER A 600 17.72 -6.59 -4.54
N HIS A 601 16.76 -5.76 -4.95
CA HIS A 601 15.34 -6.08 -5.10
C HIS A 601 15.08 -6.88 -6.38
N THR A 602 15.99 -6.87 -7.35
CA THR A 602 15.95 -7.71 -8.57
C THR A 602 16.02 -9.20 -8.27
N MET A 603 16.48 -9.59 -7.08
CA MET A 603 16.52 -10.98 -6.63
C MET A 603 15.22 -11.46 -5.97
N GLN A 604 14.20 -10.60 -5.82
CA GLN A 604 12.95 -10.96 -5.15
C GLN A 604 11.95 -11.62 -6.11
N ILE A 605 12.19 -12.90 -6.46
CA ILE A 605 11.20 -13.78 -7.12
C ILE A 605 9.85 -13.75 -6.37
N ASN A 606 9.88 -13.50 -5.06
CA ASN A 606 8.69 -13.35 -4.24
C ASN A 606 7.74 -12.23 -4.69
N ALA A 607 8.21 -11.20 -5.41
CA ALA A 607 7.38 -10.11 -5.91
C ALA A 607 6.23 -10.60 -6.82
N PHE A 608 6.47 -11.65 -7.60
CA PHE A 608 5.45 -12.28 -8.46
C PHE A 608 4.38 -13.04 -7.68
N ASN A 609 4.65 -13.35 -6.41
CA ASN A 609 3.83 -14.23 -5.58
C ASN A 609 3.09 -13.49 -4.47
N VAL A 610 3.43 -12.23 -4.22
CA VAL A 610 2.69 -11.32 -3.34
C VAL A 610 1.71 -10.48 -4.13
N ARG A 611 0.71 -9.92 -3.46
CA ARG A 611 -0.26 -9.03 -4.11
C ARG A 611 0.38 -7.67 -4.37
N GLY A 612 0.26 -7.20 -5.60
CA GLY A 612 0.93 -6.01 -6.09
C GLY A 612 1.30 -6.20 -7.55
N ASP A 613 2.30 -5.46 -8.00
CA ASP A 613 2.75 -5.44 -9.38
C ASP A 613 4.27 -5.68 -9.43
N PRO A 614 4.75 -6.78 -10.05
CA PRO A 614 6.17 -7.08 -10.19
C PRO A 614 6.81 -6.43 -11.43
N PHE A 615 6.05 -5.72 -12.26
CA PHE A 615 6.49 -5.14 -13.53
C PHE A 615 7.23 -3.81 -13.38
N HIS A 616 6.99 -3.10 -12.27
CA HIS A 616 7.57 -1.78 -12.00
C HIS A 616 8.44 -1.76 -10.74
N LEU A 617 9.40 -0.84 -10.73
CA LEU A 617 10.22 -0.55 -9.57
C LEU A 617 9.64 0.66 -8.82
N TYR A 618 9.22 0.43 -7.58
CA TYR A 618 8.68 1.47 -6.71
C TYR A 618 9.80 2.18 -5.95
N PRO A 619 9.70 3.50 -5.73
CA PRO A 619 10.71 4.25 -4.98
C PRO A 619 10.80 3.80 -3.51
N HIS A 620 9.67 3.43 -2.90
CA HIS A 620 9.56 2.96 -1.52
C HIS A 620 8.47 1.90 -1.43
N THR A 621 8.59 0.94 -0.51
CA THR A 621 7.53 -0.05 -0.24
C THR A 621 7.25 -0.18 1.26
N PRO A 622 6.00 -0.45 1.69
CA PRO A 622 5.69 -0.59 3.11
C PRO A 622 6.12 -1.94 3.70
N PHE A 623 6.73 -2.82 2.89
CA PHE A 623 7.08 -4.20 3.26
C PHE A 623 8.55 -4.36 3.62
N GLU A 624 9.28 -3.26 3.74
CA GLU A 624 10.69 -3.27 4.11
C GLU A 624 10.89 -3.89 5.52
N PRO A 625 11.92 -4.71 5.70
CA PRO A 625 12.19 -5.36 6.98
C PRO A 625 12.64 -4.35 8.02
N TRP A 626 12.23 -4.57 9.27
CA TRP A 626 12.65 -3.75 10.40
C TRP A 626 14.10 -4.03 10.79
N LEU A 627 14.84 -2.98 11.10
CA LEU A 627 16.13 -3.10 11.77
C LEU A 627 15.94 -3.55 13.22
N PRO A 628 16.87 -4.36 13.77
CA PRO A 628 16.79 -4.77 15.17
C PRO A 628 16.94 -3.57 16.12
N SER A 629 16.40 -3.66 17.33
CA SER A 629 16.31 -2.52 18.25
C SER A 629 17.66 -1.89 18.60
N GLU A 630 18.74 -2.68 18.60
CA GLU A 630 20.12 -2.27 18.86
C GLU A 630 20.77 -1.49 17.69
N ALA A 631 20.17 -1.54 16.50
CA ALA A 631 20.66 -0.88 15.30
C ALA A 631 20.86 0.63 15.50
N LYS A 632 20.00 1.26 16.31
CA LYS A 632 20.08 2.68 16.66
C LYS A 632 21.30 3.05 17.54
N PHE A 633 22.04 2.07 18.05
CA PHE A 633 23.18 2.30 18.96
C PHE A 633 24.51 1.71 18.47
N LEU A 634 24.49 0.61 17.69
CA LEU A 634 25.68 -0.19 17.35
C LEU A 634 26.24 0.04 15.94
N GLY A 635 26.11 1.25 15.39
CA GLY A 635 26.79 1.64 14.13
C GLY A 635 25.95 1.58 12.85
N SER A 636 24.70 1.12 12.92
CA SER A 636 23.66 1.43 11.91
C SER A 636 22.89 2.71 12.27
N SER A 637 23.53 3.61 13.03
CA SER A 637 22.98 4.81 13.65
C SER A 637 22.51 5.89 12.67
N TYR A 638 22.52 5.64 11.36
CA TYR A 638 22.18 6.65 10.37
C TYR A 638 20.72 7.10 10.53
N GLY A 639 20.54 8.38 10.83
CA GLY A 639 19.24 9.01 10.99
C GLY A 639 18.42 8.55 12.19
N PHE A 640 18.90 7.63 13.05
CA PHE A 640 18.16 7.19 14.23
C PHE A 640 18.24 8.23 15.35
N ARG A 641 17.11 8.47 16.02
CA ARG A 641 17.01 9.42 17.15
C ARG A 641 16.35 8.75 18.36
N PRO A 642 17.11 7.97 19.16
CA PRO A 642 16.55 7.26 20.31
C PRO A 642 16.15 8.23 21.44
N VAL A 643 14.97 8.02 22.00
CA VAL A 643 14.45 8.79 23.15
C VAL A 643 15.40 8.68 24.34
N GLY A 644 15.78 9.82 24.93
CA GLY A 644 16.71 9.87 26.06
C GLY A 644 18.07 9.21 25.75
N ARG A 645 18.55 9.27 24.51
CA ARG A 645 19.75 8.56 24.03
C ARG A 645 19.72 7.04 24.27
N GLY A 646 18.51 6.47 24.37
CA GLY A 646 18.28 5.05 24.61
C GLY A 646 17.89 4.69 26.03
N ALA A 647 18.03 5.60 27.00
CA ALA A 647 17.53 5.38 28.36
C ALA A 647 16.00 5.38 28.43
N GLY A 648 15.32 5.88 27.38
CA GLY A 648 13.90 6.19 27.42
C GLY A 648 13.64 7.46 28.22
N GLY A 649 12.39 7.67 28.61
CA GLY A 649 11.98 8.82 29.40
C GLY A 649 10.46 8.93 29.47
N ASP A 650 9.99 9.99 30.11
CA ASP A 650 8.57 10.30 30.19
C ASP A 650 8.15 11.27 29.07
N GLY A 651 7.02 11.95 29.23
CA GLY A 651 6.52 12.87 28.21
C GLY A 651 7.53 13.93 27.77
N LYS A 652 8.47 14.34 28.64
CA LYS A 652 9.45 15.37 28.27
C LYS A 652 10.45 14.84 27.24
N GLU A 653 11.17 13.77 27.55
CA GLU A 653 12.16 13.19 26.63
C GLU A 653 11.49 12.64 25.37
N PHE A 654 10.25 12.14 25.49
CA PHE A 654 9.47 11.67 24.35
C PHE A 654 9.10 12.80 23.37
N GLY A 655 8.95 14.02 23.88
CA GLY A 655 8.73 15.23 23.07
C GLY A 655 9.98 15.73 22.33
N GLU A 656 11.17 15.24 22.65
CA GLU A 656 12.42 15.67 22.02
C GLU A 656 12.75 14.86 20.74
N ALA A 657 12.19 13.64 20.60
CA ALA A 657 12.46 12.75 19.46
C ALA A 657 11.27 11.85 19.08
N LEU A 658 11.18 11.50 17.79
CA LEU A 658 10.19 10.54 17.27
C LEU A 658 10.35 9.12 17.85
N GLY A 659 11.57 8.73 18.22
CA GLY A 659 11.87 7.37 18.70
C GLY A 659 11.51 6.28 17.68
N GLY A 660 11.28 5.07 18.19
CA GLY A 660 10.92 3.90 17.39
C GLY A 660 12.12 3.13 16.80
N ASN A 661 11.81 2.18 15.93
CA ASN A 661 12.77 1.31 15.24
C ASN A 661 12.97 1.71 13.76
N SER A 662 12.57 2.93 13.39
CA SER A 662 12.81 3.51 12.07
C SER A 662 13.69 4.77 12.17
N PRO A 663 14.53 5.05 11.16
CA PRO A 663 15.26 6.32 11.04
C PRO A 663 14.36 7.56 11.00
N ARG A 664 14.99 8.73 10.91
CA ARG A 664 14.35 10.04 10.76
C ARG A 664 13.42 10.06 9.56
N GLU A 665 12.18 10.47 9.79
CA GLU A 665 11.11 10.49 8.80
C GLU A 665 10.15 11.65 9.04
N GLN A 666 9.52 12.10 7.97
CA GLN A 666 8.49 13.13 7.97
C GLN A 666 7.29 12.65 7.15
N PHE A 667 6.21 13.44 7.16
CA PHE A 667 5.00 13.16 6.37
C PHE A 667 4.57 14.37 5.55
N THR A 668 3.86 14.12 4.46
CA THR A 668 3.22 15.13 3.62
C THR A 668 1.72 15.12 3.87
N ILE A 669 1.12 16.31 4.03
CA ILE A 669 -0.34 16.44 4.08
C ILE A 669 -0.87 16.62 2.66
N VAL A 670 -1.91 15.89 2.30
CA VAL A 670 -2.65 16.06 1.04
C VAL A 670 -4.08 16.45 1.37
N MET A 671 -4.49 17.62 0.88
CA MET A 671 -5.81 18.20 1.09
C MET A 671 -6.48 18.51 -0.24
N LEU A 672 -7.62 17.89 -0.49
CA LEU A 672 -8.44 18.17 -1.67
C LEU A 672 -9.46 19.25 -1.31
N THR A 673 -9.57 20.27 -2.17
CA THR A 673 -10.45 21.43 -1.96
C THR A 673 -11.27 21.70 -3.22
N TYR A 674 -12.53 22.07 -3.02
CA TYR A 674 -13.46 22.47 -4.07
C TYR A 674 -14.36 23.61 -3.55
N ASP A 675 -14.25 24.81 -4.14
CA ASP A 675 -15.06 26.00 -3.83
C ASP A 675 -15.16 26.38 -2.34
N ARG A 676 -14.10 26.14 -1.55
CA ARG A 676 -14.05 26.33 -0.09
C ARG A 676 -12.83 27.10 0.41
N GLU A 677 -12.45 28.15 -0.30
CA GLU A 677 -11.23 28.95 -0.03
C GLU A 677 -11.06 29.37 1.44
N VAL A 678 -12.11 29.90 2.08
CA VAL A 678 -12.01 30.38 3.47
C VAL A 678 -11.76 29.24 4.45
N VAL A 679 -12.42 28.10 4.24
CA VAL A 679 -12.28 26.90 5.09
C VAL A 679 -10.87 26.32 4.92
N LEU A 680 -10.40 26.24 3.67
CA LEU A 680 -9.04 25.83 3.33
C LEU A 680 -7.98 26.67 4.05
N ILE A 681 -8.06 28.00 3.96
CA ILE A 681 -7.07 28.89 4.60
C ILE A 681 -7.07 28.71 6.12
N GLN A 682 -8.23 28.56 6.74
CA GLN A 682 -8.34 28.28 8.17
C GLN A 682 -7.73 26.92 8.53
N ALA A 683 -7.95 25.89 7.72
CA ALA A 683 -7.36 24.57 7.92
C ALA A 683 -5.84 24.60 7.77
N LEU A 684 -5.32 25.28 6.75
CA LEU A 684 -3.88 25.45 6.54
C LEU A 684 -3.22 26.19 7.71
N HIS A 685 -3.82 27.28 8.20
CA HIS A 685 -3.27 28.07 9.32
C HIS A 685 -3.06 27.21 10.58
N ARG A 686 -3.90 26.20 10.78
CA ARG A 686 -3.78 25.26 11.91
C ARG A 686 -2.55 24.36 11.84
N PHE A 687 -1.92 24.18 10.70
CA PHE A 687 -0.69 23.39 10.59
C PHE A 687 0.57 24.21 10.89
N LYS A 688 0.44 25.51 11.23
CA LYS A 688 1.58 26.35 11.62
C LYS A 688 2.33 25.72 12.79
N GLY A 689 3.61 25.41 12.58
CA GLY A 689 4.48 24.82 13.60
C GLY A 689 4.21 23.35 13.93
N LEU A 690 3.50 22.61 13.06
CA LEU A 690 3.28 21.17 13.24
C LEU A 690 4.62 20.39 13.11
N PRO A 691 5.04 19.63 14.14
CA PRO A 691 6.26 18.81 14.07
C PRO A 691 6.19 17.72 13.00
N PHE A 692 7.35 17.39 12.41
CA PHE A 692 7.54 16.33 11.41
C PHE A 692 6.75 16.47 10.09
N LEU A 693 6.11 17.62 9.88
CA LEU A 693 5.49 17.97 8.61
C LEU A 693 6.59 18.33 7.59
N ASN A 694 6.59 17.69 6.43
CA ASN A 694 7.50 17.99 5.33
C ASN A 694 6.95 19.12 4.44
N LYS A 695 5.71 18.97 3.96
CA LYS A 695 4.99 19.93 3.12
C LYS A 695 3.50 19.67 3.12
N VAL A 696 2.72 20.63 2.63
CA VAL A 696 1.27 20.49 2.39
C VAL A 696 1.00 20.61 0.89
N ILE A 697 0.27 19.66 0.34
CA ILE A 697 -0.20 19.67 -1.05
C ILE A 697 -1.69 19.94 -1.04
N VAL A 698 -2.08 21.05 -1.66
CA VAL A 698 -3.47 21.41 -1.91
C VAL A 698 -3.82 20.95 -3.32
N VAL A 699 -4.65 19.92 -3.41
CA VAL A 699 -5.19 19.40 -4.67
C VAL A 699 -6.39 20.25 -5.03
N TRP A 700 -6.19 21.13 -6.01
CA TRP A 700 -7.20 22.10 -6.43
C TRP A 700 -8.13 21.47 -7.48
N ASN A 701 -9.37 21.16 -7.06
CA ASN A 701 -10.40 20.58 -7.93
C ASN A 701 -11.33 21.63 -8.56
N GLY A 702 -11.23 22.89 -8.16
CA GLY A 702 -12.01 23.97 -8.77
C GLY A 702 -11.56 24.25 -10.21
N GLU A 703 -12.50 24.52 -11.10
CA GLU A 703 -12.20 24.90 -12.50
C GLU A 703 -11.47 26.24 -12.57
N ASN A 704 -11.91 27.19 -11.74
CA ASN A 704 -11.30 28.50 -11.61
C ASN A 704 -10.10 28.45 -10.67
N PRO A 705 -9.03 29.21 -10.94
CA PRO A 705 -7.92 29.34 -9.99
C PRO A 705 -8.39 30.01 -8.69
N PRO A 706 -7.64 29.87 -7.59
CA PRO A 706 -7.91 30.58 -6.35
C PRO A 706 -8.02 32.10 -6.58
N SER A 707 -8.89 32.75 -5.82
CA SER A 707 -9.05 34.21 -5.85
C SER A 707 -7.71 34.93 -5.71
N SER A 708 -7.48 35.97 -6.52
CA SER A 708 -6.24 36.77 -6.47
C SER A 708 -5.99 37.43 -5.10
N ASP A 709 -7.08 37.70 -4.38
CA ASP A 709 -7.07 38.35 -3.07
C ASP A 709 -6.95 37.35 -1.91
N LEU A 710 -6.89 36.04 -2.22
CA LEU A 710 -6.77 34.99 -1.23
C LEU A 710 -5.42 35.08 -0.52
N ARG A 711 -5.46 35.08 0.81
CA ARG A 711 -4.28 35.20 1.66
C ARG A 711 -3.87 33.84 2.20
N TRP A 712 -2.64 33.44 1.90
CA TRP A 712 -2.09 32.14 2.26
C TRP A 712 -1.30 32.24 3.58
N PRO A 713 -1.49 31.30 4.53
CA PRO A 713 -0.78 31.30 5.80
C PRO A 713 0.65 30.80 5.66
N GLU A 714 1.56 31.42 6.42
CA GLU A 714 2.95 30.97 6.53
C GLU A 714 3.07 29.96 7.67
N ILE A 715 3.05 28.68 7.31
CA ILE A 715 2.98 27.57 8.27
C ILE A 715 4.36 27.01 8.70
N GLY A 716 5.44 27.47 8.06
CA GLY A 716 6.82 27.04 8.30
C GLY A 716 7.34 25.96 7.35
N VAL A 717 6.47 25.39 6.50
CA VAL A 717 6.82 24.43 5.45
C VAL A 717 6.22 24.86 4.11
N PRO A 718 6.69 24.32 2.96
CA PRO A 718 6.10 24.62 1.65
C PRO A 718 4.63 24.21 1.56
N VAL A 719 3.81 25.06 0.93
CA VAL A 719 2.43 24.77 0.54
C VAL A 719 2.37 24.79 -0.98
N GLU A 720 2.20 23.62 -1.59
CA GLU A 720 2.13 23.44 -3.04
C GLU A 720 0.68 23.30 -3.47
N VAL A 721 0.23 24.12 -4.43
CA VAL A 721 -1.14 24.09 -4.94
C VAL A 721 -1.14 23.49 -6.33
N VAL A 722 -1.60 22.25 -6.44
CA VAL A 722 -1.55 21.45 -7.67
C VAL A 722 -2.88 21.55 -8.40
N LYS A 723 -2.81 21.93 -9.67
CA LYS A 723 -3.95 22.01 -10.58
C LYS A 723 -4.30 20.63 -11.09
N THR A 724 -5.59 20.31 -11.08
CA THR A 724 -6.11 19.05 -11.65
C THR A 724 -6.83 19.29 -12.98
N GLY A 725 -6.88 18.26 -13.83
CA GLY A 725 -7.50 18.35 -15.15
C GLY A 725 -9.03 18.28 -15.15
N LYS A 726 -9.63 17.72 -14.09
CA LYS A 726 -11.08 17.60 -13.90
C LYS A 726 -11.40 17.55 -12.41
N ASN A 727 -12.61 17.97 -12.02
CA ASN A 727 -13.11 17.75 -10.68
C ASN A 727 -13.34 16.25 -10.43
N SER A 728 -12.50 15.65 -9.60
CA SER A 728 -12.55 14.23 -9.27
C SER A 728 -12.00 13.98 -7.87
N LEU A 729 -12.69 13.16 -7.08
CA LEU A 729 -12.19 12.76 -5.76
C LEU A 729 -10.95 11.86 -5.84
N ASN A 730 -10.73 11.18 -6.98
CA ASN A 730 -9.54 10.37 -7.21
C ASN A 730 -8.23 11.18 -7.18
N ASN A 731 -8.30 12.49 -7.46
CA ASN A 731 -7.11 13.35 -7.61
C ASN A 731 -6.23 13.41 -6.35
N ARG A 732 -6.81 13.23 -5.15
CA ARG A 732 -6.06 13.23 -3.88
C ARG A 732 -5.14 12.02 -3.70
N PHE A 733 -5.32 10.98 -4.52
CA PHE A 733 -4.52 9.75 -4.47
C PHE A 733 -3.56 9.64 -5.65
N LEU A 734 -3.39 10.69 -6.46
CA LEU A 734 -2.39 10.70 -7.51
C LEU A 734 -0.97 10.69 -6.88
N PRO A 735 -0.02 9.92 -7.44
CA PRO A 735 1.35 9.88 -6.96
C PRO A 735 2.13 11.11 -7.44
N PHE A 736 1.77 12.30 -6.95
CA PHE A 736 2.44 13.54 -7.36
C PHE A 736 3.95 13.47 -7.09
N ASP A 737 4.75 13.90 -8.06
CA ASP A 737 6.22 13.95 -8.01
C ASP A 737 6.74 14.79 -6.82
N VAL A 738 6.03 15.85 -6.43
CA VAL A 738 6.35 16.67 -5.25
C VAL A 738 6.18 15.96 -3.91
N ILE A 739 5.49 14.81 -3.85
CA ILE A 739 5.39 14.01 -2.61
C ILE A 739 6.70 13.27 -2.39
N GLU A 740 7.53 13.77 -1.49
CA GLU A 740 8.87 13.24 -1.23
C GLU A 740 8.93 12.36 0.03
N THR A 741 7.83 12.15 0.73
CA THR A 741 7.76 11.34 1.95
C THR A 741 7.07 9.99 1.71
N GLU A 742 7.46 8.97 2.47
CA GLU A 742 6.75 7.68 2.50
C GLU A 742 5.35 7.78 3.12
N ALA A 743 5.19 8.64 4.13
CA ALA A 743 3.93 8.84 4.83
C ALA A 743 3.11 9.97 4.19
N ILE A 744 1.83 9.70 3.92
CA ILE A 744 0.86 10.71 3.49
C ILE A 744 -0.23 10.79 4.54
N LEU A 745 -0.49 11.99 5.07
CA LEU A 745 -1.71 12.30 5.80
C LEU A 745 -2.72 12.90 4.81
N SER A 746 -3.71 12.10 4.43
CA SER A 746 -4.85 12.61 3.67
C SER A 746 -5.86 13.19 4.64
N ILE A 747 -6.25 14.44 4.41
CA ILE A 747 -7.19 15.16 5.26
C ILE A 747 -8.18 15.98 4.43
N ASP A 748 -9.45 16.00 4.83
CA ASP A 748 -10.47 16.86 4.21
C ASP A 748 -10.28 18.31 4.66
N ASP A 749 -10.65 19.26 3.81
CA ASP A 749 -10.51 20.70 4.07
C ASP A 749 -11.30 21.18 5.30
N ASP A 750 -12.33 20.43 5.69
CA ASP A 750 -13.18 20.71 6.84
C ASP A 750 -12.91 19.83 8.08
N ALA A 751 -11.89 18.96 8.03
CA ALA A 751 -11.53 18.11 9.15
C ALA A 751 -10.68 18.87 10.20
N HIS A 752 -11.04 18.69 11.47
CA HIS A 752 -10.44 19.40 12.59
C HIS A 752 -9.66 18.43 13.49
N LEU A 753 -8.33 18.39 13.34
CA LEU A 753 -7.41 17.58 14.15
C LEU A 753 -6.42 18.46 14.90
N ARG A 754 -6.14 18.11 16.15
CA ARG A 754 -5.09 18.76 16.94
C ARG A 754 -3.71 18.22 16.57
N HIS A 755 -2.66 18.99 16.87
CA HIS A 755 -1.27 18.57 16.60
C HIS A 755 -0.89 17.28 17.34
N ASP A 756 -1.32 17.12 18.60
CA ASP A 756 -1.03 15.93 19.39
C ASP A 756 -1.65 14.68 18.74
N GLU A 757 -2.88 14.79 18.24
CA GLU A 757 -3.59 13.71 17.54
C GLU A 757 -2.88 13.32 16.23
N ILE A 758 -2.40 14.30 15.46
CA ILE A 758 -1.67 14.06 14.21
C ILE A 758 -0.33 13.37 14.50
N VAL A 759 0.45 13.87 15.45
CA VAL A 759 1.75 13.29 15.82
C VAL A 759 1.58 11.88 16.39
N PHE A 760 0.53 11.64 17.20
CA PHE A 760 0.21 10.30 17.67
C PHE A 760 -0.14 9.36 16.50
N GLY A 761 -1.01 9.78 15.58
CA GLY A 761 -1.36 9.02 14.38
C GLY A 761 -0.14 8.68 13.53
N PHE A 762 0.77 9.65 13.33
CA PHE A 762 2.02 9.44 12.61
C PHE A 762 2.92 8.40 13.29
N ARG A 763 3.07 8.46 14.61
CA ARG A 763 3.86 7.47 15.37
C ARG A 763 3.29 6.06 15.24
N VAL A 764 1.96 5.91 15.34
CA VAL A 764 1.29 4.62 15.13
C VAL A 764 1.48 4.14 13.68
N TRP A 765 1.38 5.02 12.70
CA TRP A 765 1.61 4.67 11.30
C TRP A 765 3.05 4.20 11.04
N ARG A 766 4.06 4.81 11.67
CA ARG A 766 5.46 4.37 11.51
C ARG A 766 5.65 2.91 11.91
N GLU A 767 4.93 2.44 12.94
CA GLU A 767 4.92 1.03 13.39
C GLU A 767 4.08 0.12 12.48
N GLU A 768 3.13 0.70 11.74
CA GLU A 768 2.10 -0.04 11.00
C GLU A 768 1.94 0.43 9.54
N ARG A 769 3.08 0.64 8.88
CA ARG A 769 3.21 1.19 7.51
C ARG A 769 2.36 0.51 6.45
N THR A 770 2.12 -0.79 6.63
CA THR A 770 1.33 -1.58 5.69
C THR A 770 -0.16 -1.21 5.72
N ARG A 771 -0.67 -0.54 6.76
CA ARG A 771 -2.10 -0.33 6.98
C ARG A 771 -2.49 1.15 6.88
N ILE A 772 -3.78 1.39 6.64
CA ILE A 772 -4.38 2.71 6.82
C ILE A 772 -4.54 2.93 8.33
N VAL A 773 -4.01 4.04 8.84
CA VAL A 773 -4.06 4.44 10.24
C VAL A 773 -4.79 5.77 10.34
N GLY A 774 -5.94 5.83 11.00
CA GLY A 774 -6.70 7.08 11.03
C GLY A 774 -7.83 7.09 12.04
N PHE A 775 -8.65 8.14 11.98
CA PHE A 775 -9.56 8.50 13.08
C PHE A 775 -11.00 8.01 12.83
N PRO A 776 -11.66 8.32 11.70
CA PRO A 776 -13.07 7.95 11.50
C PRO A 776 -13.22 6.49 11.09
N GLY A 777 -13.66 5.64 12.02
CA GLY A 777 -13.97 4.23 11.76
C GLY A 777 -15.38 4.03 11.18
N ARG A 778 -15.51 3.12 10.20
CA ARG A 778 -16.76 2.69 9.54
C ARG A 778 -16.75 1.20 9.27
N PHE A 779 -17.89 0.62 8.90
CA PHE A 779 -17.96 -0.79 8.55
C PHE A 779 -18.92 -1.10 7.41
N HIS A 780 -18.74 -2.26 6.80
CA HIS A 780 -19.69 -2.88 5.90
C HIS A 780 -20.49 -3.95 6.66
N ALA A 781 -21.72 -4.25 6.27
CA ALA A 781 -22.56 -5.29 6.88
C ALA A 781 -23.33 -6.06 5.81
N TRP A 782 -23.57 -7.35 6.03
CA TRP A 782 -24.36 -8.17 5.11
C TRP A 782 -25.85 -8.00 5.37
N ASP A 783 -26.61 -7.64 4.34
CA ASP A 783 -28.06 -7.64 4.36
C ASP A 783 -28.58 -8.99 3.87
N VAL A 784 -29.10 -9.79 4.80
CA VAL A 784 -29.64 -11.12 4.49
C VAL A 784 -30.86 -11.06 3.56
N LYS A 785 -31.67 -9.99 3.63
CA LYS A 785 -32.91 -9.87 2.85
C LYS A 785 -32.62 -9.56 1.40
N HIS A 786 -31.69 -8.65 1.14
CA HIS A 786 -31.33 -8.23 -0.22
C HIS A 786 -30.13 -8.98 -0.79
N GLN A 787 -29.46 -9.81 0.03
CA GLN A 787 -28.25 -10.56 -0.32
C GLN A 787 -27.14 -9.64 -0.87
N SER A 788 -26.94 -8.51 -0.20
CA SER A 788 -26.00 -7.47 -0.60
C SER A 788 -25.23 -6.92 0.60
N TRP A 789 -24.10 -6.27 0.32
CA TRP A 789 -23.32 -5.55 1.31
C TRP A 789 -23.84 -4.12 1.47
N ASN A 790 -24.02 -3.66 2.71
CA ASN A 790 -24.42 -2.30 3.03
C ASN A 790 -23.28 -1.56 3.72
N TYR A 791 -23.12 -0.28 3.40
CA TYR A 791 -22.24 0.61 4.15
C TYR A 791 -22.93 1.06 5.44
N ASN A 792 -22.22 1.05 6.57
CA ASN A 792 -22.78 1.44 7.85
C ASN A 792 -21.89 2.43 8.60
N SER A 793 -22.50 3.54 9.01
CA SER A 793 -21.86 4.62 9.79
C SER A 793 -22.27 4.67 11.25
N ASN A 794 -23.09 3.73 11.73
CA ASN A 794 -23.50 3.66 13.12
C ASN A 794 -22.32 3.39 14.04
N TYR A 795 -22.48 3.73 15.32
CA TYR A 795 -21.52 3.38 16.35
C TYR A 795 -21.56 1.87 16.58
N SER A 796 -20.44 1.21 16.32
CA SER A 796 -20.27 -0.23 16.46
C SER A 796 -18.98 -0.55 17.22
N CYS A 797 -18.93 -1.74 17.80
CA CYS A 797 -17.73 -2.31 18.41
C CYS A 797 -16.75 -2.88 17.39
N GLU A 798 -17.17 -3.00 16.13
CA GLU A 798 -16.31 -3.42 15.03
C GLU A 798 -16.28 -2.36 13.93
N LEU A 799 -15.15 -2.32 13.23
CA LEU A 799 -14.94 -1.51 12.04
C LEU A 799 -14.27 -2.36 10.97
N SER A 800 -14.39 -1.97 9.71
CA SER A 800 -13.66 -2.58 8.59
C SER A 800 -13.05 -1.56 7.64
N MET A 801 -13.30 -0.27 7.88
CA MET A 801 -12.78 0.83 7.10
C MET A 801 -12.39 1.99 8.01
N VAL A 802 -11.35 2.72 7.62
CA VAL A 802 -11.00 4.04 8.17
C VAL A 802 -11.04 5.05 7.04
N LEU A 803 -11.83 6.11 7.19
CA LEU A 803 -12.04 7.08 6.12
C LEU A 803 -10.77 7.92 5.88
N THR A 804 -10.37 8.05 4.63
CA THR A 804 -9.15 8.76 4.20
C THR A 804 -9.26 10.28 4.29
N GLY A 805 -10.42 10.81 4.70
CA GLY A 805 -10.58 12.22 5.04
C GLY A 805 -9.84 12.64 6.32
N ALA A 806 -9.25 11.69 7.05
CA ALA A 806 -8.29 11.93 8.11
C ALA A 806 -7.56 10.61 8.43
N ALA A 807 -6.60 10.26 7.57
CA ALA A 807 -5.82 9.04 7.76
C ALA A 807 -4.42 9.13 7.16
N PHE A 808 -3.49 8.46 7.82
CA PHE A 808 -2.17 8.14 7.32
C PHE A 808 -2.20 6.86 6.49
N PHE A 809 -1.52 6.89 5.35
CA PHE A 809 -1.19 5.72 4.54
C PHE A 809 0.14 5.92 3.80
N HIS A 810 0.68 4.83 3.28
CA HIS A 810 1.98 4.84 2.61
C HIS A 810 1.87 5.29 1.13
N LYS A 811 2.81 6.11 0.63
CA LYS A 811 2.86 6.61 -0.77
C LYS A 811 2.73 5.48 -1.80
N TYR A 812 3.33 4.31 -1.55
CA TYR A 812 3.14 3.10 -2.37
C TYR A 812 1.69 2.85 -2.84
N TYR A 813 0.70 3.11 -1.96
CA TYR A 813 -0.71 2.88 -2.29
C TYR A 813 -1.29 3.90 -3.27
N THR A 814 -0.69 5.09 -3.45
CA THR A 814 -1.12 6.04 -4.49
C THR A 814 -0.82 5.49 -5.89
N TYR A 815 0.37 4.92 -6.09
CA TYR A 815 0.70 4.25 -7.36
C TYR A 815 -0.22 3.07 -7.66
N LEU A 816 -0.46 2.21 -6.67
CA LEU A 816 -1.38 1.08 -6.84
C LEU A 816 -2.79 1.57 -7.14
N TYR A 817 -3.25 2.61 -6.44
CA TYR A 817 -4.56 3.21 -6.68
C TYR A 817 -4.68 3.79 -8.09
N SER A 818 -3.65 4.44 -8.62
CA SER A 818 -3.68 5.15 -9.90
C SER A 818 -3.32 4.30 -11.13
N TYR A 819 -2.52 3.25 -10.96
CA TYR A 819 -2.00 2.49 -12.13
C TYR A 819 -2.31 1.00 -12.08
N VAL A 820 -2.54 0.40 -10.91
CA VAL A 820 -2.78 -1.06 -10.77
C VAL A 820 -4.25 -1.39 -10.52
N MET A 821 -4.96 -0.58 -9.74
CA MET A 821 -6.38 -0.76 -9.48
C MET A 821 -7.18 -0.73 -10.80
N PRO A 822 -8.15 -1.64 -11.00
CA PRO A 822 -9.00 -1.63 -12.19
C PRO A 822 -9.64 -0.27 -12.42
N GLN A 823 -9.48 0.28 -13.63
CA GLN A 823 -10.01 1.59 -14.02
C GLN A 823 -11.51 1.74 -13.71
N ALA A 824 -12.29 0.67 -13.89
CA ALA A 824 -13.72 0.64 -13.60
C ALA A 824 -14.09 1.07 -12.16
N ILE A 825 -13.22 0.82 -11.17
CA ILE A 825 -13.43 1.27 -9.79
C ILE A 825 -13.30 2.79 -9.70
N ARG A 826 -12.26 3.37 -10.31
CA ARG A 826 -12.03 4.82 -10.33
C ARG A 826 -13.11 5.55 -11.15
N ASP A 827 -13.56 4.94 -12.24
CA ASP A 827 -14.66 5.47 -13.05
C ASP A 827 -15.97 5.51 -12.25
N LYS A 828 -16.24 4.47 -11.43
CA LYS A 828 -17.40 4.44 -10.54
C LYS A 828 -17.31 5.50 -9.43
N VAL A 829 -16.11 5.77 -8.91
CA VAL A 829 -15.86 6.88 -7.97
C VAL A 829 -16.15 8.23 -8.62
N ASP A 830 -15.76 8.42 -9.89
CA ASP A 830 -16.07 9.64 -10.64
C ASP A 830 -17.57 9.78 -10.96
N GLU A 831 -18.23 8.68 -11.32
CA GLU A 831 -19.67 8.64 -11.64
C GLU A 831 -20.53 9.11 -10.46
N TYR A 832 -20.20 8.67 -9.23
CA TYR A 832 -20.95 9.05 -8.03
C TYR A 832 -20.35 10.26 -7.29
N LEU A 833 -19.15 10.70 -7.67
CA LEU A 833 -18.36 11.68 -6.91
C LEU A 833 -18.31 11.31 -5.41
N ASN A 834 -18.04 10.02 -5.13
CA ASN A 834 -18.11 9.41 -3.79
C ASN A 834 -17.26 8.12 -3.76
N CYS A 835 -17.11 7.51 -2.58
CA CYS A 835 -16.52 6.17 -2.37
C CYS A 835 -15.01 6.03 -2.65
N GLU A 836 -14.27 7.11 -2.84
CA GLU A 836 -12.81 7.08 -3.04
C GLU A 836 -12.10 6.49 -1.80
N ASP A 837 -12.61 6.79 -0.62
CA ASP A 837 -12.17 6.27 0.68
C ASP A 837 -12.42 4.76 0.81
N ILE A 838 -13.59 4.28 0.39
CA ILE A 838 -13.95 2.86 0.33
C ILE A 838 -13.02 2.14 -0.64
N ALA A 839 -12.79 2.71 -1.83
CA ALA A 839 -11.89 2.14 -2.83
C ALA A 839 -10.46 1.98 -2.29
N MET A 840 -9.94 2.98 -1.56
CA MET A 840 -8.63 2.90 -0.92
C MET A 840 -8.58 1.82 0.18
N ASN A 841 -9.63 1.69 1.01
CA ASN A 841 -9.71 0.63 2.02
C ASN A 841 -9.78 -0.77 1.37
N PHE A 842 -10.53 -0.91 0.28
CA PHE A 842 -10.57 -2.14 -0.52
C PHE A 842 -9.19 -2.49 -1.05
N LEU A 843 -8.45 -1.53 -1.63
CA LEU A 843 -7.10 -1.73 -2.15
C LEU A 843 -6.14 -2.19 -1.06
N VAL A 844 -6.02 -1.43 0.04
CA VAL A 844 -5.05 -1.75 1.10
C VAL A 844 -5.38 -3.08 1.76
N SER A 845 -6.67 -3.38 1.99
CA SER A 845 -7.11 -4.67 2.55
C SER A 845 -6.93 -5.83 1.57
N HIS A 846 -7.07 -5.58 0.26
CA HIS A 846 -6.78 -6.56 -0.78
C HIS A 846 -5.30 -6.93 -0.78
N ILE A 847 -4.42 -5.94 -0.82
CA ILE A 847 -2.97 -6.13 -0.88
C ILE A 847 -2.45 -6.81 0.40
N THR A 848 -2.79 -6.28 1.57
CA THR A 848 -2.19 -6.71 2.85
C THR A 848 -2.90 -7.85 3.55
N ARG A 849 -4.19 -8.07 3.23
CA ARG A 849 -5.09 -8.96 3.98
C ARG A 849 -5.20 -8.62 5.47
N LYS A 850 -5.03 -7.35 5.81
CA LYS A 850 -5.19 -6.84 7.17
C LYS A 850 -6.27 -5.76 7.22
N PRO A 851 -7.01 -5.65 8.32
CA PRO A 851 -7.92 -4.53 8.55
C PRO A 851 -7.13 -3.24 8.83
N PRO A 852 -7.77 -2.06 8.67
CA PRO A 852 -7.16 -0.77 9.04
C PRO A 852 -6.99 -0.64 10.57
N ILE A 853 -6.26 0.38 11.01
CA ILE A 853 -6.07 0.70 12.43
C ILE A 853 -6.80 2.00 12.76
N LYS A 854 -7.67 1.92 13.76
CA LYS A 854 -8.29 3.10 14.34
C LYS A 854 -7.42 3.67 15.46
N VAL A 855 -7.19 4.97 15.41
CA VAL A 855 -6.58 5.75 16.50
C VAL A 855 -7.63 6.63 17.16
N THR A 856 -7.53 6.78 18.49
CA THR A 856 -8.37 7.65 19.33
C THR A 856 -9.88 7.34 19.30
N SER A 857 -10.63 8.00 20.18
CA SER A 857 -12.08 7.79 20.31
C SER A 857 -12.94 8.55 19.30
N ARG A 858 -12.37 9.41 18.44
CA ARG A 858 -13.17 10.18 17.48
C ARG A 858 -13.84 9.24 16.47
N TRP A 859 -15.12 9.45 16.18
CA TRP A 859 -15.90 8.61 15.26
C TRP A 859 -16.18 9.31 13.93
N THR A 860 -16.42 10.62 13.97
CA THR A 860 -16.70 11.46 12.81
C THR A 860 -16.12 12.86 13.03
N PHE A 861 -15.89 13.60 11.95
CA PHE A 861 -15.67 15.04 12.01
C PHE A 861 -17.00 15.74 11.69
N ARG A 862 -17.34 16.78 12.44
CA ARG A 862 -18.46 17.68 12.11
C ARG A 862 -17.85 19.01 11.68
N CYS A 863 -18.26 19.53 10.53
CA CYS A 863 -17.94 20.90 10.12
C CYS A 863 -19.05 21.84 10.59
N PRO A 864 -18.83 22.72 11.60
CA PRO A 864 -19.87 23.64 12.08
C PRO A 864 -20.14 24.80 11.11
N GLY A 865 -19.19 25.13 10.23
CA GLY A 865 -19.24 26.27 9.33
C GLY A 865 -19.56 25.95 7.86
N CYS A 866 -19.86 24.70 7.53
CA CYS A 866 -20.12 24.28 6.15
C CYS A 866 -21.63 24.34 5.84
N PRO A 867 -22.10 25.19 4.91
CA PRO A 867 -23.53 25.33 4.61
C PRO A 867 -24.14 24.08 3.95
N THR A 868 -23.35 23.34 3.16
CA THR A 868 -23.72 22.04 2.56
C THR A 868 -22.53 21.08 2.61
N THR A 869 -22.80 19.79 2.82
CA THR A 869 -21.78 18.72 2.83
C THR A 869 -22.22 17.59 1.88
N LEU A 870 -21.27 16.91 1.22
CA LEU A 870 -21.59 15.76 0.35
C LEU A 870 -22.40 14.69 1.09
N SER A 871 -22.08 14.46 2.37
CA SER A 871 -22.79 13.51 3.24
C SER A 871 -24.22 13.91 3.60
N SER A 872 -24.62 15.16 3.37
CA SER A 872 -25.99 15.64 3.64
C SER A 872 -26.97 15.29 2.52
N ASN A 873 -26.49 14.83 1.36
CA ASN A 873 -27.34 14.37 0.27
C ASN A 873 -28.04 13.05 0.63
N SER A 874 -29.31 12.90 0.28
CA SER A 874 -30.11 11.72 0.61
C SER A 874 -29.64 10.45 -0.11
N SER A 875 -29.00 10.57 -1.28
CA SER A 875 -28.43 9.44 -2.03
C SER A 875 -27.09 8.95 -1.48
N HIS A 876 -26.41 9.72 -0.63
CA HIS A 876 -25.02 9.48 -0.24
C HIS A 876 -24.76 8.07 0.33
N PHE A 877 -25.66 7.57 1.18
CA PHE A 877 -25.53 6.24 1.78
C PHE A 877 -25.81 5.13 0.77
N GLU A 878 -26.82 5.32 -0.07
CA GLU A 878 -27.23 4.37 -1.11
C GLU A 878 -26.11 4.17 -2.14
N GLU A 879 -25.51 5.27 -2.62
CA GLU A 879 -24.32 5.25 -3.49
C GLU A 879 -23.18 4.45 -2.85
N ARG A 880 -22.92 4.64 -1.54
CA ARG A 880 -21.89 3.87 -0.82
C ARG A 880 -22.22 2.38 -0.71
N HIS A 881 -23.50 2.00 -0.59
CA HIS A 881 -23.90 0.59 -0.64
C HIS A 881 -23.61 0.02 -2.03
N GLN A 882 -23.97 0.75 -3.08
CA GLN A 882 -23.73 0.36 -4.47
C GLN A 882 -22.23 0.23 -4.77
N CYS A 883 -21.39 1.15 -4.29
CA CYS A 883 -19.93 1.07 -4.41
C CYS A 883 -19.36 -0.21 -3.81
N ILE A 884 -19.74 -0.58 -2.58
CA ILE A 884 -19.21 -1.79 -1.93
C ILE A 884 -19.57 -3.03 -2.73
N ASN A 885 -20.81 -3.14 -3.22
CA ASN A 885 -21.24 -4.28 -4.02
C ASN A 885 -20.53 -4.32 -5.38
N PHE A 886 -20.41 -3.18 -6.05
CA PHE A 886 -19.70 -3.08 -7.33
C PHE A 886 -18.21 -3.43 -7.16
N PHE A 887 -17.52 -2.88 -6.17
CA PHE A 887 -16.11 -3.21 -5.90
C PHE A 887 -15.94 -4.70 -5.54
N THR A 888 -16.87 -5.27 -4.77
CA THR A 888 -16.88 -6.71 -4.47
C THR A 888 -16.99 -7.55 -5.74
N GLN A 889 -17.80 -7.13 -6.70
CA GLN A 889 -17.90 -7.79 -8.00
C GLN A 889 -16.59 -7.68 -8.80
N VAL A 890 -15.99 -6.49 -8.89
CA VAL A 890 -14.73 -6.26 -9.62
C VAL A 890 -13.58 -7.09 -9.03
N TYR A 891 -13.44 -7.13 -7.70
CA TYR A 891 -12.42 -7.95 -7.04
C TYR A 891 -12.78 -9.45 -7.04
N GLY A 892 -14.04 -9.81 -7.25
CA GLY A 892 -14.56 -11.19 -7.18
C GLY A 892 -14.78 -11.70 -5.75
N TYR A 893 -14.59 -10.86 -4.73
CA TYR A 893 -14.84 -11.13 -3.31
C TYR A 893 -14.76 -9.80 -2.51
N THR A 894 -15.18 -9.79 -1.24
CA THR A 894 -15.00 -8.60 -0.38
C THR A 894 -13.60 -8.62 0.27
N PRO A 895 -12.71 -7.65 -0.02
CA PRO A 895 -11.37 -7.63 0.57
C PRO A 895 -11.34 -7.14 2.01
N LEU A 896 -12.38 -6.42 2.45
CA LEU A 896 -12.46 -5.79 3.75
C LEU A 896 -12.49 -6.82 4.89
N TYR A 897 -11.78 -6.50 5.98
CA TYR A 897 -11.76 -7.31 7.20
C TYR A 897 -12.34 -6.51 8.37
N TYR A 898 -13.12 -7.19 9.21
CA TYR A 898 -13.53 -6.63 10.49
C TYR A 898 -12.37 -6.58 11.48
N THR A 899 -12.38 -5.56 12.34
CA THR A 899 -11.48 -5.41 13.47
C THR A 899 -12.20 -4.70 14.61
N GLN A 900 -11.85 -5.09 15.83
CA GLN A 900 -12.26 -4.41 17.07
C GLN A 900 -11.07 -3.68 17.70
N TYR A 901 -9.94 -3.63 16.98
CA TYR A 901 -8.67 -3.09 17.46
C TYR A 901 -8.60 -1.58 17.34
N ARG A 902 -8.28 -0.91 18.45
CA ARG A 902 -8.01 0.53 18.54
C ARG A 902 -6.70 0.75 19.30
N VAL A 903 -5.93 1.74 18.85
CA VAL A 903 -4.69 2.16 19.51
C VAL A 903 -4.92 3.49 20.24
N ASP A 904 -4.53 3.53 21.51
CA ASP A 904 -4.45 4.72 22.35
C ASP A 904 -3.02 4.85 22.89
N SER A 905 -2.64 6.01 23.42
CA SER A 905 -1.33 6.22 24.04
C SER A 905 -1.11 5.24 25.21
N VAL A 906 0.14 4.77 25.41
CA VAL A 906 0.48 3.76 26.44
C VAL A 906 0.06 4.20 27.86
N LEU A 907 0.11 5.51 28.15
CA LEU A 907 -0.29 6.08 29.45
C LEU A 907 -1.69 6.71 29.41
N PHE A 908 -2.50 6.37 28.40
CA PHE A 908 -3.87 6.85 28.28
C PHE A 908 -4.68 6.44 29.51
N LYS A 909 -5.37 7.40 30.12
CA LYS A 909 -6.14 7.25 31.38
C LYS A 909 -5.36 6.69 32.59
N THR A 910 -4.07 6.38 32.46
CA THR A 910 -3.21 6.00 33.59
C THR A 910 -2.95 7.19 34.50
N ARG A 911 -3.08 7.03 35.82
CA ARG A 911 -2.65 8.06 36.79
C ARG A 911 -1.15 7.93 36.99
N ILE A 912 -0.41 9.03 36.79
CA ILE A 912 1.04 9.10 37.05
C ILE A 912 1.31 10.09 38.17
N ALA A 913 2.46 9.96 38.82
CA ALA A 913 2.89 10.88 39.87
C ALA A 913 3.02 12.32 39.33
N HIS A 914 2.87 13.32 40.21
CA HIS A 914 2.85 14.73 39.81
C HIS A 914 4.18 15.23 39.21
N ASP A 915 5.29 14.52 39.46
CA ASP A 915 6.62 14.78 38.90
C ASP A 915 6.83 14.16 37.51
N LYS A 916 5.86 13.41 37.00
CA LYS A 916 5.92 12.73 35.70
C LYS A 916 4.94 13.35 34.71
N MET A 917 5.36 13.40 33.45
CA MET A 917 4.50 13.85 32.35
C MET A 917 4.09 12.68 31.45
N LYS A 918 2.84 12.67 30.99
CA LYS A 918 2.41 11.72 29.95
C LYS A 918 2.95 12.14 28.60
N CYS A 919 3.20 11.17 27.71
CA CYS A 919 3.55 11.45 26.32
C CYS A 919 2.44 12.22 25.58
N PHE A 920 1.19 11.86 25.87
CA PHE A 920 -0.02 12.54 25.39
C PHE A 920 -1.02 12.60 26.55
N LYS A 921 -1.47 13.79 26.93
CA LYS A 921 -2.35 14.01 28.09
C LYS A 921 -3.82 13.82 27.72
N TYR A 922 -4.20 14.22 26.50
CA TYR A 922 -5.59 14.35 26.05
C TYR A 922 -6.05 13.30 25.02
N ILE A 923 -5.19 12.33 24.68
CA ILE A 923 -5.45 11.31 23.65
C ILE A 923 -5.71 9.95 24.27
#